data_AF-A0A8H6MNV1-F1
#
_entry.id   AF-A0A8H6MNV1-F1
#
_cell.length_a   1.000
_cell.length_b   1.000
_cell.length_c   1.000
_cell.angle_alpha   90.00
_cell.angle_beta   90.00
_cell.angle_gamma   90.00
#
_symmetry.space_group_name_H-M   'P 1'
#
loop_
_entity.id
_entity.type
_entity.pdbx_description
1 polymer ?
#
loop_
_entity_poly.entity_id
_entity_poly.type
_entity_poly.pdbx_seq_one_letter_code
_entity_poly.pdbx_strand_id
1 'polypeptide(L)'
;MPKVKSYTAPWLSHGPGHGLFAPSSEASKALSAPSPYSKKKKAVGPRRTIARRGTEVFVAVGKELRWGDLVYLKEKWSTSHSHRRMGSRVKREESSQAFDDDVIPSTEEAATAQGFRTIRIPVADDIRQLVISPNNDYLAILTTHTVHICVVPDSSHLTAEDTSPLRPKIWTLGPTTHVTSRSSVASAAWHPLGVKGSCLVTVTTDAIVRVWELSMTDRWSFDSPTLSIDLKKLVDGTTLDQDFTASTATTNASFSQYSLEMQVASACFAGRGSGGWSSMTLWVAMREGDVYALCPLLPQKWAPPPTLIPSLSVSIVSKVAALEDDPAVSERDRLLAQQQLEWMGDLDNQEPQIIDTAPGEQPVEVYTRPARPGVVPRLQGPFEFDADPESDDTLDNLLTDILVIGKKIEIEDLMMGEEDDLDFDDGDQEGLSLSVICLLATTGQVRVFLDLDGVEAQWLPPRNKSRLGRLLSAADPPSLLTFQCIDTLAPKEVHDDAWPTFSSDVMSRYSMFITSHAGITFLSLSPWVFRLEGELSGDSEAGSDFRLGLLVNGQNSIRDRLYTQSSSDATVPLAECAAIRDPDLGYFLLSATPYEPIALTFETPEDEFTPIRHETPYEEKPAVMEPLDFYEPRPAFQPSHAFEQQSDLPELINRLRTSRHKTIVNQEIRLSPVTLQILTDAHRILGEDTYRLGTAVAEIFRRCATLQDELRDQIKKANEVKEKIEKIAGNDKDGDGESDDVRFERRIAGAQERQKRLNERLEGVRKYVSKAATRELSAKERAFVEEVKSMEVSVLGSSEDSPGAKQQQQRQQLKKRFEDVRRLRDELVAEVERVQKPEGGERAASPSKASELKIPTEIRRAKLQQVMSLLSRETALVEAVTSRLERLQT
;
A
#
# COMPACT_ATOMS: atom_id res chain seq x y z
N MET A 1 -6.16 -12.76 1.57
CA MET A 1 -7.00 -11.69 0.95
C MET A 1 -6.99 -10.51 1.90
N PRO A 2 -6.80 -9.26 1.42
CA PRO A 2 -6.87 -8.09 2.29
C PRO A 2 -8.31 -7.86 2.75
N LYS A 3 -8.59 -8.08 4.04
CA LYS A 3 -9.90 -7.76 4.61
C LYS A 3 -9.92 -6.29 4.94
N VAL A 4 -10.89 -5.55 4.39
CA VAL A 4 -11.09 -4.14 4.75
C VAL A 4 -11.46 -4.08 6.23
N LYS A 5 -10.72 -3.32 7.03
CA LYS A 5 -10.96 -3.06 8.45
C LYS A 5 -11.72 -1.75 8.67
N SER A 6 -11.42 -0.73 7.86
CA SER A 6 -12.17 0.52 7.87
C SER A 6 -12.03 1.27 6.54
N TYR A 7 -13.03 2.09 6.24
CA TYR A 7 -13.04 3.02 5.10
C TYR A 7 -12.51 4.39 5.54
N THR A 8 -12.64 5.42 4.68
CA THR A 8 -12.02 6.73 4.85
C THR A 8 -12.20 7.26 6.26
N ALA A 9 -11.08 7.37 6.98
CA ALA A 9 -11.09 7.76 8.37
C ALA A 9 -11.47 9.25 8.51
N PRO A 10 -12.10 9.66 9.64
CA PRO A 10 -12.57 11.04 9.82
C PRO A 10 -11.49 12.12 9.69
N TRP A 11 -10.24 11.79 10.04
CA TRP A 11 -9.12 12.72 9.95
C TRP A 11 -8.72 13.05 8.49
N LEU A 12 -9.10 12.20 7.53
CA LEU A 12 -8.97 12.42 6.09
C LEU A 12 -10.24 12.99 5.45
N SER A 13 -11.43 12.60 5.93
CA SER A 13 -12.69 13.07 5.31
C SER A 13 -13.05 14.51 5.68
N HIS A 14 -12.91 14.88 6.97
CA HIS A 14 -13.24 16.23 7.48
C HIS A 14 -12.12 16.84 8.33
N GLY A 15 -11.07 16.07 8.61
CA GLY A 15 -9.92 16.53 9.38
C GLY A 15 -8.88 17.28 8.55
N PRO A 16 -7.70 17.55 9.12
CA PRO A 16 -6.65 18.30 8.44
C PRO A 16 -6.17 17.63 7.14
N GLY A 17 -6.32 16.31 7.03
CA GLY A 17 -5.97 15.56 5.82
C GLY A 17 -6.91 15.80 4.63
N HIS A 18 -8.13 16.31 4.85
CA HIS A 18 -9.05 16.66 3.76
C HIS A 18 -8.48 17.75 2.85
N GLY A 19 -7.65 18.65 3.41
CA GLY A 19 -6.96 19.70 2.67
C GLY A 19 -6.06 19.19 1.54
N LEU A 20 -5.62 17.93 1.57
CA LEU A 20 -4.86 17.31 0.48
C LEU A 20 -5.70 17.08 -0.79
N PHE A 21 -7.02 16.92 -0.66
CA PHE A 21 -7.90 16.47 -1.75
C PHE A 21 -8.97 17.49 -2.14
N ALA A 22 -9.28 18.44 -1.25
CA ALA A 22 -10.32 19.45 -1.47
C ALA A 22 -10.12 20.21 -2.81
N PRO A 23 -11.17 20.51 -3.58
CA PRO A 23 -11.02 21.21 -4.86
C PRO A 23 -10.43 22.62 -4.66
N SER A 24 -9.51 23.03 -5.55
CA SER A 24 -9.01 24.42 -5.56
C SER A 24 -10.09 25.41 -6.05
N SER A 25 -10.04 26.67 -5.62
CA SER A 25 -10.96 27.74 -6.05
C SER A 25 -10.94 28.01 -7.57
N GLU A 26 -9.84 27.64 -8.25
CA GLU A 26 -9.74 27.67 -9.72
C GLU A 26 -10.28 26.40 -10.38
N ALA A 27 -10.09 25.22 -9.76
CA ALA A 27 -10.60 23.95 -10.27
C ALA A 27 -12.13 23.87 -10.20
N SER A 28 -12.72 24.41 -9.14
CA SER A 28 -14.17 24.58 -8.99
C SER A 28 -14.79 25.46 -10.07
N LYS A 29 -14.05 26.43 -10.64
CA LYS A 29 -14.44 27.24 -11.81
C LYS A 29 -14.28 26.51 -13.15
N ALA A 30 -13.36 25.56 -13.25
CA ALA A 30 -13.16 24.75 -14.46
C ALA A 30 -14.18 23.60 -14.57
N LEU A 31 -14.59 23.03 -13.42
CA LEU A 31 -15.64 21.99 -13.32
C LEU A 31 -17.06 22.55 -13.58
N SER A 32 -17.26 23.86 -13.41
CA SER A 32 -18.52 24.61 -13.63
C SER A 32 -18.60 25.30 -14.99
N ALA A 33 -17.69 24.98 -15.93
CA ALA A 33 -17.67 25.65 -17.24
C ALA A 33 -18.12 24.72 -18.38
N PRO A 34 -19.43 24.41 -18.55
CA PRO A 34 -19.93 23.95 -19.83
C PRO A 34 -19.97 25.15 -20.77
N SER A 35 -18.84 25.49 -21.39
CA SER A 35 -18.84 26.44 -22.50
C SER A 35 -19.61 25.84 -23.67
N PRO A 36 -20.75 26.42 -24.11
CA PRO A 36 -21.47 25.92 -25.28
C PRO A 36 -20.69 26.08 -26.60
N TYR A 37 -19.51 26.72 -26.56
CA TYR A 37 -18.67 27.02 -27.73
C TYR A 37 -17.20 26.55 -27.62
N SER A 38 -16.82 25.83 -26.57
CA SER A 38 -15.50 25.19 -26.49
C SER A 38 -15.66 23.68 -26.44
N LYS A 39 -15.63 23.04 -27.61
CA LYS A 39 -15.35 21.61 -27.78
C LYS A 39 -13.91 21.28 -27.37
N LYS A 40 -13.44 21.71 -26.20
CA LYS A 40 -12.25 21.09 -25.62
C LYS A 40 -12.72 19.72 -25.14
N LYS A 41 -12.54 18.71 -25.99
CA LYS A 41 -12.74 17.31 -25.63
C LYS A 41 -12.05 17.10 -24.27
N LYS A 42 -12.80 16.58 -23.28
CA LYS A 42 -12.23 16.15 -21.99
C LYS A 42 -11.05 15.23 -22.35
N ALA A 43 -9.83 15.60 -21.96
CA ALA A 43 -8.67 14.82 -22.35
C ALA A 43 -8.76 13.44 -21.67
N VAL A 44 -9.00 12.42 -22.50
CA VAL A 44 -9.09 11.01 -22.11
C VAL A 44 -7.67 10.49 -21.90
N GLY A 45 -7.43 9.76 -20.81
CA GLY A 45 -6.11 9.26 -20.45
C GLY A 45 -6.01 8.90 -18.97
N PRO A 46 -4.88 8.30 -18.55
CA PRO A 46 -4.68 7.82 -17.19
C PRO A 46 -4.68 8.97 -16.16
N ARG A 47 -5.16 8.67 -14.95
CA ARG A 47 -5.19 9.60 -13.80
C ARG A 47 -4.35 9.07 -12.65
N ARG A 48 -3.03 9.19 -12.76
CA ARG A 48 -2.05 8.81 -11.72
C ARG A 48 -1.71 10.00 -10.82
N THR A 49 -2.71 10.59 -10.15
CA THR A 49 -2.55 11.90 -9.45
C THR A 49 -2.07 11.79 -8.01
N ILE A 50 -1.71 10.60 -7.53
CA ILE A 50 -1.22 10.35 -6.19
C ILE A 50 0.12 9.61 -6.30
N ALA A 51 1.16 10.16 -5.68
CA ALA A 51 2.45 9.49 -5.50
C ALA A 51 2.81 9.47 -4.01
N ARG A 52 3.69 8.55 -3.60
CA ARG A 52 4.04 8.35 -2.18
C ARG A 52 5.53 8.18 -1.95
N ARG A 53 6.00 8.57 -0.77
CA ARG A 53 7.33 8.30 -0.20
C ARG A 53 7.15 7.87 1.25
N GLY A 54 7.24 6.58 1.55
CA GLY A 54 6.89 6.07 2.89
C GLY A 54 5.46 6.47 3.26
N THR A 55 5.31 7.28 4.32
CA THR A 55 4.05 7.83 4.83
C THR A 55 3.65 9.16 4.20
N GLU A 56 4.56 9.80 3.46
CA GLU A 56 4.30 11.05 2.76
C GLU A 56 3.59 10.82 1.44
N VAL A 57 2.64 11.69 1.12
CA VAL A 57 1.87 11.63 -0.12
C VAL A 57 1.91 12.96 -0.87
N PHE A 58 2.00 12.86 -2.18
CA PHE A 58 1.96 13.95 -3.14
C PHE A 58 0.68 13.81 -3.96
N VAL A 59 -0.23 14.76 -3.82
CA VAL A 59 -1.56 14.75 -4.46
C VAL A 59 -1.66 15.91 -5.44
N ALA A 60 -1.90 15.60 -6.70
CA ALA A 60 -2.14 16.60 -7.74
C ALA A 60 -3.62 17.01 -7.77
N VAL A 61 -3.87 18.31 -7.60
CA VAL A 61 -5.21 18.92 -7.68
C VAL A 61 -5.18 20.00 -8.76
N GLY A 62 -5.56 19.63 -9.98
CA GLY A 62 -5.47 20.50 -11.17
C GLY A 62 -4.01 20.84 -11.48
N LYS A 63 -3.60 22.08 -11.22
CA LYS A 63 -2.24 22.60 -11.46
C LYS A 63 -1.38 22.72 -10.21
N GLU A 64 -1.97 22.42 -9.05
CA GLU A 64 -1.31 22.50 -7.76
C GLU A 64 -0.91 21.10 -7.30
N LEU A 65 0.23 21.00 -6.62
CA LEU A 65 0.66 19.78 -5.94
C LEU A 65 0.62 20.01 -4.45
N ARG A 66 -0.07 19.12 -3.74
CA ARG A 66 -0.19 19.16 -2.29
C ARG A 66 0.61 18.00 -1.71
N TRP A 67 1.38 18.30 -0.68
CA TRP A 67 2.28 17.36 -0.02
C TRP A 67 1.94 17.31 1.46
N GLY A 68 1.85 16.11 2.01
CA GLY A 68 1.63 15.94 3.45
C GLY A 68 2.02 14.56 3.94
N ASP A 69 2.25 14.47 5.24
CA ASP A 69 2.55 13.22 5.94
C ASP A 69 1.30 12.69 6.62
N LEU A 70 0.87 11.50 6.20
CA LEU A 70 -0.34 10.86 6.70
C LEU A 70 -0.27 10.51 8.19
N VAL A 71 0.89 10.08 8.69
CA VAL A 71 1.06 9.74 10.12
C VAL A 71 0.92 10.98 10.97
N TYR A 72 1.61 12.05 10.59
CA TYR A 72 1.55 13.32 11.29
C TYR A 72 0.13 13.91 11.31
N LEU A 73 -0.58 13.87 10.17
CA LEU A 73 -1.96 14.36 10.07
C LEU A 73 -2.93 13.55 10.94
N LYS A 74 -2.75 12.22 11.01
CA LYS A 74 -3.51 11.31 11.88
C LYS A 74 -3.25 11.59 13.36
N GLU A 75 -2.00 11.78 13.75
CA GLU A 75 -1.61 12.08 15.15
C GLU A 75 -2.17 13.44 15.60
N LYS A 76 -2.03 14.47 14.76
CA LYS A 76 -2.55 15.82 15.05
C LYS A 76 -4.07 15.83 15.26
N TRP A 77 -4.80 15.08 14.44
CA TRP A 77 -6.24 14.94 14.64
C TRP A 77 -6.57 14.23 15.95
N SER A 78 -5.84 13.15 16.25
CA SER A 78 -6.06 12.31 17.43
C SER A 78 -5.78 13.07 18.73
N THR A 79 -4.71 13.86 18.78
CA THR A 79 -4.34 14.71 19.92
C THR A 79 -5.33 15.86 20.14
N SER A 80 -5.81 16.51 19.08
CA SER A 80 -6.85 17.54 19.19
C SER A 80 -8.19 16.97 19.68
N HIS A 81 -8.56 15.75 19.28
CA HIS A 81 -9.82 15.12 19.67
C HIS A 81 -9.78 14.46 21.05
N SER A 82 -8.62 13.94 21.49
CA SER A 82 -8.46 13.37 22.84
C SER A 82 -8.62 14.45 23.92
N HIS A 83 -8.12 15.67 23.68
CA HIS A 83 -8.36 16.82 24.56
C HIS A 83 -9.84 17.25 24.63
N ARG A 84 -10.61 17.08 23.55
CA ARG A 84 -12.05 17.40 23.53
C ARG A 84 -12.92 16.37 24.25
N ARG A 85 -12.61 15.06 24.17
CA ARG A 85 -13.36 14.02 24.91
C ARG A 85 -13.25 14.15 26.44
N MET A 86 -12.25 14.87 26.94
CA MET A 86 -12.02 15.09 28.37
C MET A 86 -12.72 16.36 28.91
N GLY A 87 -13.37 17.14 28.05
CA GLY A 87 -13.99 18.44 28.35
C GLY A 87 -15.52 18.42 28.43
N SER A 88 -16.13 17.44 29.09
CA SER A 88 -17.55 17.55 29.49
C SER A 88 -17.69 18.60 30.60
N ARG A 89 -18.07 19.83 30.21
CA ARG A 89 -18.28 21.01 31.08
C ARG A 89 -19.10 20.69 32.34
N VAL A 90 -18.48 20.85 33.51
CA VAL A 90 -19.18 21.19 34.75
C VAL A 90 -19.74 22.61 34.57
N LYS A 91 -21.07 22.72 34.63
CA LYS A 91 -21.81 23.98 34.60
C LYS A 91 -21.40 24.84 35.81
N ARG A 92 -20.63 25.91 35.57
CA ARG A 92 -20.45 27.02 36.52
C ARG A 92 -21.09 28.24 35.90
N GLU A 93 -22.14 28.75 36.54
CA GLU A 93 -22.81 29.99 36.16
C GLU A 93 -21.85 31.19 36.27
N GLU A 94 -22.14 32.20 35.46
CA GLU A 94 -21.49 33.52 35.36
C GLU A 94 -20.21 33.62 34.51
N SER A 95 -20.39 33.71 33.20
CA SER A 95 -19.91 34.84 32.40
C SER A 95 -20.40 34.70 30.97
N SER A 96 -20.93 35.78 30.42
CA SER A 96 -21.37 35.93 29.06
C SER A 96 -20.20 35.80 28.08
N GLN A 97 -19.97 34.59 27.59
CA GLN A 97 -19.21 34.35 26.36
C GLN A 97 -20.11 33.56 25.41
N ALA A 98 -20.21 34.08 24.19
CA ALA A 98 -21.06 33.57 23.13
C ALA A 98 -20.85 32.06 22.92
N PHE A 99 -21.95 31.38 22.60
CA PHE A 99 -21.93 30.05 22.03
C PHE A 99 -21.10 30.12 20.74
N ASP A 100 -19.86 29.64 20.80
CA ASP A 100 -19.09 29.35 19.61
C ASP A 100 -19.59 27.98 19.11
N ASP A 101 -20.20 28.02 17.93
CA ASP A 101 -20.78 26.90 17.20
C ASP A 101 -19.72 25.80 16.94
N ASP A 102 -20.16 24.63 16.49
CA ASP A 102 -19.30 23.56 15.97
C ASP A 102 -18.40 24.05 14.81
N VAL A 103 -17.29 24.73 15.11
CA VAL A 103 -16.32 25.15 14.08
C VAL A 103 -15.51 23.92 13.68
N ILE A 104 -16.03 23.24 12.66
CA ILE A 104 -15.25 22.48 11.69
C ILE A 104 -14.10 23.41 11.25
N PRO A 105 -12.81 23.03 11.40
CA PRO A 105 -11.72 23.89 10.94
C PRO A 105 -11.98 24.22 9.48
N SER A 106 -12.06 25.53 9.18
CA SER A 106 -12.31 25.97 7.81
C SER A 106 -11.21 25.44 6.89
N THR A 107 -11.51 25.28 5.60
CA THR A 107 -10.54 24.79 4.60
C THR A 107 -9.24 25.60 4.60
N GLU A 108 -9.29 26.88 5.03
CA GLU A 108 -8.16 27.79 5.18
C GLU A 108 -7.29 27.49 6.43
N GLU A 109 -7.90 27.04 7.53
CA GLU A 109 -7.18 26.60 8.74
C GLU A 109 -6.56 25.20 8.56
N ALA A 110 -7.18 24.33 7.77
CA ALA A 110 -6.60 23.04 7.37
C ALA A 110 -5.41 23.23 6.42
N ALA A 111 -5.46 24.21 5.51
CA ALA A 111 -4.37 24.54 4.60
C ALA A 111 -3.13 25.15 5.29
N THR A 112 -3.26 25.56 6.55
CA THR A 112 -2.17 26.11 7.40
C THR A 112 -1.75 25.13 8.50
N ALA A 113 -2.15 23.87 8.41
CA ALA A 113 -1.75 22.85 9.36
C ALA A 113 -0.29 22.41 9.14
N GLN A 114 0.52 22.41 10.20
CA GLN A 114 1.75 21.59 10.28
C GLN A 114 1.46 20.17 9.77
N GLY A 115 2.35 19.61 8.96
CA GLY A 115 2.17 18.33 8.25
C GLY A 115 1.56 18.45 6.85
N PHE A 116 1.18 19.65 6.41
CA PHE A 116 0.62 19.92 5.07
C PHE A 116 1.33 21.10 4.40
N ARG A 117 1.62 20.96 3.10
CA ARG A 117 2.21 22.00 2.26
C ARG A 117 1.65 22.00 0.85
N THR A 118 1.55 23.17 0.26
CA THR A 118 1.31 23.34 -1.18
C THR A 118 2.62 23.65 -1.89
N ILE A 119 2.92 22.89 -2.94
CA ILE A 119 4.07 23.06 -3.83
C ILE A 119 3.60 23.78 -5.10
N ARG A 120 4.20 24.95 -5.39
CA ARG A 120 3.90 25.69 -6.63
C ARG A 120 4.70 25.11 -7.78
N ILE A 121 4.01 24.73 -8.85
CA ILE A 121 4.61 24.11 -10.04
C ILE A 121 4.39 25.01 -11.25
N PRO A 122 5.38 25.14 -12.15
CA PRO A 122 5.25 25.92 -13.39
C PRO A 122 4.51 25.14 -14.51
N VAL A 123 3.40 24.45 -14.22
CA VAL A 123 2.61 23.74 -15.23
C VAL A 123 1.54 24.63 -15.87
N ALA A 124 1.37 24.49 -17.18
CA ALA A 124 0.36 25.24 -17.94
C ALA A 124 -1.02 24.55 -17.97
N ASP A 125 -1.05 23.23 -17.85
CA ASP A 125 -2.22 22.37 -17.95
C ASP A 125 -2.35 21.47 -16.71
N ASP A 126 -3.48 20.79 -16.56
CA ASP A 126 -3.74 19.94 -15.39
C ASP A 126 -2.77 18.74 -15.35
N ILE A 127 -2.28 18.42 -14.15
CA ILE A 127 -1.40 17.30 -13.89
C ILE A 127 -2.20 15.99 -14.04
N ARG A 128 -1.66 15.05 -14.80
CA ARG A 128 -2.28 13.76 -15.09
C ARG A 128 -1.58 12.60 -14.41
N GLN A 129 -0.25 12.64 -14.33
CA GLN A 129 0.54 11.56 -13.73
C GLN A 129 1.64 12.12 -12.83
N LEU A 130 1.85 11.45 -11.70
CA LEU A 130 2.93 11.65 -10.75
C LEU A 130 3.68 10.33 -10.62
N VAL A 131 4.98 10.34 -10.90
CA VAL A 131 5.81 9.13 -10.82
C VAL A 131 7.05 9.42 -9.99
N ILE A 132 7.11 8.83 -8.80
CA ILE A 132 8.26 8.99 -7.90
C ILE A 132 9.42 8.10 -8.35
N SER A 133 10.65 8.59 -8.19
CA SER A 133 11.87 7.82 -8.48
C SER A 133 12.06 6.67 -7.49
N PRO A 134 12.76 5.58 -7.87
CA PRO A 134 13.02 4.44 -6.98
C PRO A 134 13.65 4.81 -5.62
N ASN A 135 14.53 5.83 -5.61
CA ASN A 135 15.19 6.31 -4.39
C ASN A 135 14.41 7.41 -3.65
N ASN A 136 13.23 7.79 -4.17
CA ASN A 136 12.36 8.86 -3.63
C ASN A 136 12.96 10.29 -3.60
N ASP A 137 14.00 10.54 -4.41
CA ASP A 137 14.66 11.86 -4.52
C ASP A 137 14.03 12.77 -5.59
N TYR A 138 13.45 12.18 -6.63
CA TYR A 138 12.85 12.91 -7.74
C TYR A 138 11.37 12.54 -7.92
N LEU A 139 10.58 13.52 -8.32
CA LEU A 139 9.18 13.34 -8.68
C LEU A 139 8.98 13.83 -10.11
N ALA A 140 8.62 12.92 -11.01
CA ALA A 140 8.20 13.27 -12.36
C ALA A 140 6.73 13.70 -12.35
N ILE A 141 6.47 14.91 -12.84
CA ILE A 141 5.16 15.55 -12.90
C ILE A 141 4.79 15.68 -14.37
N LEU A 142 3.73 14.98 -14.79
CA LEU A 142 3.30 14.93 -16.18
C LEU A 142 1.95 15.63 -16.34
N THR A 143 1.86 16.48 -17.36
CA THR A 143 0.57 16.90 -17.93
C THR A 143 0.25 15.99 -19.13
N THR A 144 -0.70 16.40 -19.97
CA THR A 144 -0.99 15.71 -21.23
C THR A 144 0.21 15.68 -22.20
N HIS A 145 1.05 16.72 -22.21
CA HIS A 145 2.14 16.88 -23.19
C HIS A 145 3.49 17.29 -22.59
N THR A 146 3.52 17.79 -21.35
CA THR A 146 4.74 18.32 -20.73
C THR A 146 5.19 17.47 -19.56
N VAL A 147 6.50 17.32 -19.39
CA VAL A 147 7.10 16.57 -18.28
C VAL A 147 8.01 17.50 -17.47
N HIS A 148 7.86 17.51 -16.15
CA HIS A 148 8.66 18.32 -15.24
C HIS A 148 9.24 17.42 -14.14
N ILE A 149 10.49 17.65 -13.74
CA ILE A 149 11.15 16.91 -12.67
C ILE A 149 11.27 17.82 -11.46
N CYS A 150 10.56 17.48 -10.40
CA CYS A 150 10.69 18.13 -9.10
C CYS A 150 11.72 17.38 -8.27
N VAL A 151 12.67 18.12 -7.70
CA VAL A 151 13.55 17.60 -6.66
C VAL A 151 12.74 17.55 -5.38
N VAL A 152 12.55 16.37 -4.80
CA VAL A 152 11.69 16.19 -3.65
C VAL A 152 12.32 16.94 -2.45
N PRO A 153 11.58 17.85 -1.80
CA PRO A 153 12.09 18.58 -0.64
C PRO A 153 12.30 17.66 0.58
N ASP A 154 13.15 18.10 1.49
CA ASP A 154 13.38 17.44 2.77
C ASP A 154 12.13 17.52 3.67
N SER A 155 11.80 16.39 4.32
CA SER A 155 10.63 16.19 5.17
C SER A 155 10.52 17.20 6.32
N SER A 156 11.65 17.78 6.74
CA SER A 156 11.70 18.86 7.74
C SER A 156 10.83 20.08 7.39
N HIS A 157 10.55 20.31 6.11
CA HIS A 157 9.66 21.39 5.67
C HIS A 157 8.18 21.17 6.05
N LEU A 158 7.75 19.93 6.31
CA LEU A 158 6.40 19.62 6.77
C LEU A 158 6.20 19.94 8.26
N THR A 159 7.27 19.85 9.06
CA THR A 159 7.24 20.12 10.51
C THR A 159 7.61 21.57 10.87
N ALA A 160 8.14 22.34 9.91
CA ALA A 160 8.47 23.75 10.09
C ALA A 160 7.25 24.63 10.41
N GLU A 161 7.45 25.72 11.16
CA GLU A 161 6.39 26.68 11.55
C GLU A 161 5.86 27.53 10.39
N ASP A 162 6.71 27.79 9.38
CA ASP A 162 6.26 28.41 8.14
C ASP A 162 5.17 27.50 7.52
N THR A 163 4.11 28.04 6.93
CA THR A 163 3.08 27.26 6.20
C THR A 163 2.88 27.77 4.78
N SER A 164 3.74 28.71 4.35
CA SER A 164 3.69 29.29 3.02
C SER A 164 3.94 28.25 1.90
N PRO A 165 3.44 28.51 0.67
CA PRO A 165 3.65 27.60 -0.46
C PRO A 165 5.13 27.46 -0.82
N LEU A 166 5.61 26.21 -0.91
CA LEU A 166 6.99 25.90 -1.22
C LEU A 166 7.25 26.05 -2.73
N ARG A 167 8.46 26.49 -3.08
CA ARG A 167 8.98 26.55 -4.44
C ARG A 167 10.25 25.69 -4.55
N PRO A 168 10.10 24.36 -4.61
CA PRO A 168 11.25 23.48 -4.80
C PRO A 168 11.87 23.70 -6.18
N LYS A 169 13.07 23.17 -6.37
CA LYS A 169 13.75 23.22 -7.66
C LYS A 169 13.06 22.27 -8.64
N ILE A 170 12.49 22.83 -9.69
CA ILE A 170 11.76 22.09 -10.74
C ILE A 170 12.43 22.35 -12.08
N TRP A 171 12.70 21.27 -12.81
CA TRP A 171 13.31 21.30 -14.13
C TRP A 171 12.29 20.88 -15.19
N THR A 172 12.21 21.61 -16.30
CA THR A 172 11.40 21.19 -17.45
C THR A 172 12.19 20.16 -18.25
N LEU A 173 11.61 18.97 -18.46
CA LEU A 173 12.22 17.90 -19.22
C LEU A 173 11.88 18.05 -20.70
N GLY A 174 12.90 18.14 -21.55
CA GLY A 174 12.79 18.32 -23.00
C GLY A 174 11.96 19.53 -23.40
N PRO A 175 12.41 20.78 -23.17
CA PRO A 175 11.63 21.99 -23.45
C PRO A 175 11.19 22.16 -24.91
N THR A 176 11.84 21.47 -25.86
CA THR A 176 11.48 21.42 -27.29
C THR A 176 10.85 20.10 -27.72
N THR A 177 10.83 19.12 -26.82
CA THR A 177 10.41 17.73 -27.07
C THR A 177 9.02 17.48 -26.50
N HIS A 178 8.85 17.71 -25.19
CA HIS A 178 7.61 17.51 -24.45
C HIS A 178 6.86 18.85 -24.37
N VAL A 179 6.20 19.20 -25.47
CA VAL A 179 5.49 20.47 -25.65
C VAL A 179 4.11 20.20 -26.24
N THR A 180 3.14 21.08 -25.97
CA THR A 180 1.77 20.99 -26.49
C THR A 180 1.65 20.98 -28.02
N SER A 181 2.71 21.36 -28.76
CA SER A 181 2.77 21.28 -30.22
C SER A 181 3.30 19.93 -30.75
N ARG A 182 3.71 19.02 -29.87
CA ARG A 182 4.24 17.69 -30.18
C ARG A 182 3.26 16.60 -29.71
N SER A 183 3.60 15.34 -29.92
CA SER A 183 2.78 14.22 -29.45
C SER A 183 2.63 14.23 -27.93
N SER A 184 1.48 13.78 -27.43
CA SER A 184 1.22 13.65 -26.00
C SER A 184 2.09 12.57 -25.37
N VAL A 185 2.32 12.68 -24.06
CA VAL A 185 3.09 11.69 -23.30
C VAL A 185 2.12 10.60 -22.84
N ALA A 186 2.39 9.35 -23.21
CA ALA A 186 1.59 8.20 -22.81
C ALA A 186 2.01 7.72 -21.42
N SER A 187 3.31 7.44 -21.25
CA SER A 187 3.87 6.91 -20.01
C SER A 187 5.24 7.52 -19.70
N ALA A 188 5.55 7.59 -18.41
CA ALA A 188 6.90 7.80 -17.91
C ALA A 188 7.20 6.77 -16.83
N ALA A 189 8.33 6.07 -16.97
CA ALA A 189 8.78 5.04 -16.05
C ALA A 189 10.26 5.26 -15.74
N TRP A 190 10.62 5.18 -14.46
CA TRP A 190 12.03 5.20 -14.07
C TRP A 190 12.68 3.87 -14.46
N HIS A 191 13.88 3.94 -15.02
CA HIS A 191 14.62 2.75 -15.41
C HIS A 191 15.02 1.96 -14.15
N PRO A 192 14.70 0.65 -14.02
CA PRO A 192 14.97 -0.12 -12.80
C PRO A 192 16.46 -0.15 -12.43
N LEU A 193 17.32 -0.21 -13.44
CA LEU A 193 18.78 -0.24 -13.32
C LEU A 193 19.44 1.15 -13.46
N GLY A 194 18.66 2.23 -13.33
CA GLY A 194 19.19 3.60 -13.43
C GLY A 194 20.12 3.94 -12.26
N VAL A 195 21.27 4.55 -12.53
CA VAL A 195 22.21 4.97 -11.48
C VAL A 195 21.52 5.93 -10.50
N LYS A 196 21.50 5.58 -9.21
CA LYS A 196 20.81 6.34 -8.15
C LYS A 196 19.33 6.65 -8.46
N GLY A 197 18.66 5.82 -9.25
CA GLY A 197 17.27 6.06 -9.66
C GLY A 197 17.07 7.36 -10.46
N SER A 198 18.11 7.89 -11.11
CA SER A 198 18.10 9.17 -11.83
C SER A 198 17.81 9.05 -13.33
N CYS A 199 17.53 7.84 -13.82
CA CYS A 199 17.23 7.59 -15.23
C CYS A 199 15.72 7.47 -15.45
N LEU A 200 15.15 8.36 -16.26
CA LEU A 200 13.75 8.36 -16.63
C LEU A 200 13.58 7.95 -18.09
N VAL A 201 12.62 7.08 -18.37
CA VAL A 201 12.20 6.74 -19.74
C VAL A 201 10.82 7.35 -19.99
N THR A 202 10.67 8.11 -21.07
CA THR A 202 9.39 8.67 -21.50
C THR A 202 8.97 8.06 -22.82
N VAL A 203 7.70 7.67 -22.92
CA VAL A 203 7.10 7.14 -24.14
C VAL A 203 5.95 8.04 -24.56
N THR A 204 5.99 8.52 -25.80
CA THR A 204 4.94 9.35 -26.38
C THR A 204 3.91 8.51 -27.13
N THR A 205 2.71 9.03 -27.31
CA THR A 205 1.60 8.34 -28.00
C THR A 205 1.91 7.98 -29.45
N ASP A 206 2.86 8.66 -30.09
CA ASP A 206 3.36 8.37 -31.43
C ASP A 206 4.49 7.33 -31.46
N ALA A 207 4.62 6.52 -30.41
CA ALA A 207 5.59 5.43 -30.28
C ALA A 207 7.05 5.88 -30.38
N ILE A 208 7.41 6.94 -29.66
CA ILE A 208 8.81 7.36 -29.51
C ILE A 208 9.25 7.15 -28.06
N VAL A 209 10.27 6.33 -27.88
CA VAL A 209 10.91 6.04 -26.60
C VAL A 209 12.12 6.94 -26.42
N ARG A 210 12.23 7.61 -25.27
CA ARG A 210 13.38 8.47 -24.94
C ARG A 210 13.90 8.15 -23.55
N VAL A 211 15.21 8.01 -23.43
CA VAL A 211 15.93 7.76 -22.17
C VAL A 211 16.62 9.06 -21.74
N TRP A 212 16.38 9.46 -20.49
CA TRP A 212 16.88 10.70 -19.90
C TRP A 212 17.71 10.36 -18.66
N GLU A 213 19.01 10.61 -18.70
CA GLU A 213 19.91 10.39 -17.57
C GLU A 213 20.12 11.70 -16.82
N LEU A 214 19.34 11.91 -15.75
CA LEU A 214 19.23 13.19 -15.09
C LEU A 214 20.43 13.45 -14.16
N SER A 215 21.05 14.62 -14.32
CA SER A 215 22.13 15.07 -13.44
C SER A 215 21.87 16.48 -12.94
N MET A 216 22.03 16.69 -11.64
CA MET A 216 21.83 18.01 -11.04
C MET A 216 22.95 19.02 -11.36
N THR A 217 24.12 18.51 -11.78
CA THR A 217 25.28 19.33 -12.17
C THR A 217 25.21 19.74 -13.63
N ASP A 218 24.60 18.93 -14.48
CA ASP A 218 24.47 19.19 -15.91
C ASP A 218 23.04 19.57 -16.28
N ARG A 219 22.83 20.81 -16.71
CA ARG A 219 21.49 21.23 -17.16
C ARG A 219 21.07 20.55 -18.45
N TRP A 220 22.04 20.17 -19.29
CA TRP A 220 21.78 19.60 -20.60
C TRP A 220 21.11 18.23 -20.53
N SER A 221 21.28 17.51 -19.42
CA SER A 221 20.58 16.24 -19.16
C SER A 221 19.06 16.38 -19.11
N PHE A 222 18.55 17.57 -18.80
CA PHE A 222 17.11 17.84 -18.82
C PHE A 222 16.62 18.34 -20.19
N ASP A 223 17.51 18.91 -21.01
CA ASP A 223 17.15 19.49 -22.30
C ASP A 223 17.08 18.43 -23.41
N SER A 224 18.01 17.47 -23.40
CA SER A 224 18.12 16.44 -24.44
C SER A 224 18.25 15.02 -23.87
N PRO A 225 17.60 14.02 -24.48
CA PRO A 225 17.71 12.63 -24.05
C PRO A 225 19.06 12.02 -24.47
N THR A 226 19.56 11.04 -23.72
CA THR A 226 20.77 10.29 -24.07
C THR A 226 20.51 9.26 -25.16
N LEU A 227 19.29 8.74 -25.26
CA LEU A 227 18.83 7.85 -26.32
C LEU A 227 17.41 8.23 -26.76
N SER A 228 17.16 8.25 -28.06
CA SER A 228 15.84 8.44 -28.64
C SER A 228 15.62 7.39 -29.73
N ILE A 229 14.53 6.64 -29.62
CA ILE A 229 14.16 5.55 -30.54
C ILE A 229 12.75 5.80 -31.05
N ASP A 230 12.58 5.90 -32.37
CA ASP A 230 11.29 5.94 -33.05
C ASP A 230 10.89 4.51 -33.42
N LEU A 231 9.91 3.95 -32.71
CA LEU A 231 9.52 2.54 -32.88
C LEU A 231 8.96 2.29 -34.28
N LYS A 232 8.32 3.28 -34.90
CA LYS A 232 7.77 3.16 -36.26
C LYS A 232 8.89 2.94 -37.29
N LYS A 233 10.04 3.58 -37.10
CA LYS A 233 11.23 3.35 -37.94
C LYS A 233 11.89 2.00 -37.64
N LEU A 234 11.80 1.56 -36.39
CA LEU A 234 12.43 0.33 -35.93
C LEU A 234 11.67 -0.93 -36.38
N VAL A 235 10.33 -0.86 -36.49
CA VAL A 235 9.50 -1.93 -37.10
C VAL A 235 9.96 -2.24 -38.52
N ASP A 236 10.19 -1.20 -39.34
CA ASP A 236 10.69 -1.33 -40.72
C ASP A 236 12.21 -1.58 -40.80
N GLY A 237 12.89 -1.67 -39.66
CA GLY A 237 14.33 -1.77 -39.56
C GLY A 237 14.86 -3.11 -40.05
N THR A 238 15.85 -3.09 -40.96
CA THR A 238 16.45 -4.34 -41.48
C THR A 238 17.85 -4.62 -40.96
N THR A 239 18.57 -3.57 -40.54
CA THR A 239 19.98 -3.65 -40.14
C THR A 239 20.28 -2.71 -39.00
N LEU A 240 21.23 -3.09 -38.14
CA LEU A 240 21.63 -2.32 -36.95
C LEU A 240 22.22 -0.92 -37.24
N ASP A 241 22.75 -0.66 -38.43
CA ASP A 241 23.39 0.63 -38.79
C ASP A 241 22.40 1.74 -39.22
N GLN A 242 21.10 1.44 -39.24
CA GLN A 242 20.07 2.39 -39.66
C GLN A 242 19.79 3.45 -38.57
N ASP A 243 19.36 4.63 -38.98
CA ASP A 243 19.02 5.71 -38.05
C ASP A 243 17.58 5.54 -37.53
N PHE A 244 17.49 5.04 -36.30
CA PHE A 244 16.23 4.88 -35.57
C PHE A 244 15.90 6.09 -34.69
N THR A 245 16.68 7.18 -34.74
CA THR A 245 16.43 8.33 -33.89
C THR A 245 15.22 9.14 -34.33
N ALA A 246 14.52 9.76 -33.37
CA ALA A 246 13.40 10.62 -33.67
C ALA A 246 13.87 11.94 -34.28
N SER A 247 13.24 12.36 -35.37
CA SER A 247 13.60 13.61 -36.04
C SER A 247 13.15 14.83 -35.22
N THR A 248 14.11 15.66 -34.82
CA THR A 248 13.85 16.91 -34.09
C THR A 248 13.34 18.02 -35.01
N ALA A 249 13.64 17.97 -36.31
CA ALA A 249 13.32 19.03 -37.28
C ALA A 249 11.88 18.97 -37.83
N THR A 250 11.28 17.78 -37.90
CA THR A 250 9.92 17.61 -38.43
C THR A 250 8.89 17.85 -37.34
N THR A 251 8.27 19.03 -37.34
CA THR A 251 7.17 19.38 -36.43
C THR A 251 5.79 19.01 -36.98
N ASN A 252 5.69 18.79 -38.29
CA ASN A 252 4.43 18.39 -38.93
C ASN A 252 4.25 16.88 -38.82
N ALA A 253 3.09 16.44 -38.34
CA ALA A 253 2.72 15.04 -38.36
C ALA A 253 2.70 14.53 -39.81
N SER A 254 3.59 13.59 -40.14
CA SER A 254 3.54 12.86 -41.40
C SER A 254 2.42 11.83 -41.32
N PHE A 255 1.57 11.74 -42.35
CA PHE A 255 0.61 10.64 -42.46
C PHE A 255 1.37 9.33 -42.69
N SER A 256 1.29 8.41 -41.74
CA SER A 256 1.76 7.02 -41.87
C SER A 256 0.63 6.06 -41.52
N GLN A 257 0.66 4.85 -42.09
CA GLN A 257 -0.28 3.78 -41.74
C GLN A 257 -0.23 3.46 -40.23
N TYR A 258 0.97 3.52 -39.65
CA TYR A 258 1.24 3.31 -38.22
C TYR A 258 0.70 4.38 -37.27
N SER A 259 0.13 5.48 -37.77
CA SER A 259 -0.33 6.58 -36.90
C SER A 259 -1.52 6.19 -36.00
N LEU A 260 -2.30 5.17 -36.40
CA LEU A 260 -3.39 4.62 -35.59
C LEU A 260 -2.95 3.31 -34.90
N GLU A 261 -2.31 2.42 -35.65
CA GLU A 261 -1.89 1.08 -35.19
C GLU A 261 -0.85 1.13 -34.07
N MET A 262 0.18 1.99 -34.21
CA MET A 262 1.23 2.16 -33.20
C MET A 262 0.94 3.35 -32.28
N GLN A 263 -0.32 3.49 -31.84
CA GLN A 263 -0.64 4.45 -30.79
C GLN A 263 -0.37 3.82 -29.42
N VAL A 264 0.61 4.34 -28.67
CA VAL A 264 0.94 3.78 -27.34
C VAL A 264 -0.14 4.11 -26.31
N ALA A 265 -0.63 3.08 -25.61
CA ALA A 265 -1.53 3.22 -24.46
C ALA A 265 -0.74 3.33 -23.15
N SER A 266 0.17 2.38 -22.91
CA SER A 266 1.02 2.37 -21.72
C SER A 266 2.33 1.60 -21.96
N ALA A 267 3.34 1.88 -21.15
CA ALA A 267 4.63 1.18 -21.18
C ALA A 267 5.22 1.05 -19.77
N CYS A 268 5.82 -0.10 -19.47
CA CYS A 268 6.41 -0.37 -18.17
C CYS A 268 7.64 -1.30 -18.27
N PHE A 269 8.43 -1.32 -17.20
CA PHE A 269 9.50 -2.29 -16.99
C PHE A 269 9.07 -3.31 -15.93
N ALA A 270 9.71 -4.48 -15.92
CA ALA A 270 9.66 -5.35 -14.74
C ALA A 270 10.38 -4.69 -13.55
N GLY A 271 10.02 -5.10 -12.33
CA GLY A 271 10.64 -4.60 -11.10
C GLY A 271 12.15 -4.89 -11.03
N ARG A 272 12.89 -4.11 -10.22
CA ARG A 272 14.34 -4.21 -10.07
C ARG A 272 14.82 -5.60 -9.59
N GLY A 273 14.04 -6.27 -8.75
CA GLY A 273 14.27 -7.65 -8.28
C GLY A 273 13.87 -8.73 -9.28
N SER A 274 13.79 -8.43 -10.57
CA SER A 274 13.50 -9.43 -11.62
C SER A 274 14.79 -9.95 -12.26
N GLY A 275 14.86 -11.26 -12.46
CA GLY A 275 16.01 -11.97 -13.00
C GLY A 275 16.11 -11.94 -14.53
N GLY A 276 17.29 -12.31 -15.02
CA GLY A 276 17.62 -12.38 -16.44
C GLY A 276 17.46 -11.04 -17.16
N TRP A 277 16.84 -11.06 -18.34
CA TRP A 277 16.68 -9.88 -19.18
C TRP A 277 15.54 -8.95 -18.73
N SER A 278 14.70 -9.36 -17.77
CA SER A 278 13.43 -8.70 -17.44
C SER A 278 13.57 -7.23 -17.03
N SER A 279 14.58 -6.91 -16.22
CA SER A 279 14.79 -5.54 -15.69
C SER A 279 15.32 -4.54 -16.73
N MET A 280 15.73 -5.03 -17.90
CA MET A 280 16.16 -4.24 -19.06
C MET A 280 15.22 -4.38 -20.27
N THR A 281 14.08 -5.07 -20.10
CA THR A 281 13.04 -5.18 -21.13
C THR A 281 11.98 -4.10 -20.91
N LEU A 282 11.85 -3.18 -21.86
CA LEU A 282 10.72 -2.25 -21.91
C LEU A 282 9.56 -2.90 -22.67
N TRP A 283 8.43 -3.06 -21.99
CA TRP A 283 7.19 -3.52 -22.59
C TRP A 283 6.31 -2.32 -22.97
N VAL A 284 5.71 -2.39 -24.16
CA VAL A 284 4.88 -1.32 -24.73
C VAL A 284 3.57 -1.93 -25.21
N ALA A 285 2.46 -1.49 -24.64
CA ALA A 285 1.11 -1.85 -25.09
C ALA A 285 0.56 -0.74 -26.00
N MET A 286 0.16 -1.12 -27.21
CA MET A 286 -0.54 -0.25 -28.15
C MET A 286 -2.04 -0.24 -27.85
N ARG A 287 -2.70 0.85 -28.22
CA ARG A 287 -4.12 1.08 -27.98
C ARG A 287 -5.00 0.09 -28.73
N GLU A 288 -4.58 -0.38 -29.90
CA GLU A 288 -5.34 -1.30 -30.76
C GLU A 288 -5.23 -2.79 -30.35
N GLY A 289 -4.38 -3.13 -29.37
CA GLY A 289 -4.23 -4.50 -28.87
C GLY A 289 -2.81 -5.06 -28.94
N ASP A 290 -1.98 -4.55 -29.85
CA ASP A 290 -0.63 -5.06 -30.04
C ASP A 290 0.27 -4.80 -28.82
N VAL A 291 1.11 -5.78 -28.50
CA VAL A 291 2.17 -5.66 -27.49
C VAL A 291 3.52 -5.79 -28.16
N TYR A 292 4.49 -4.99 -27.69
CA TYR A 292 5.88 -5.01 -28.15
C TYR A 292 6.84 -5.00 -26.97
N ALA A 293 8.05 -5.52 -27.17
CA ALA A 293 9.13 -5.51 -26.21
C ALA A 293 10.44 -4.99 -26.83
N LEU A 294 11.21 -4.23 -26.05
CA LEU A 294 12.56 -3.78 -26.39
C LEU A 294 13.55 -4.32 -25.35
N CYS A 295 14.42 -5.22 -25.78
CA CYS A 295 15.43 -5.85 -24.92
C CYS A 295 16.78 -6.02 -25.64
N PRO A 296 17.91 -5.56 -25.09
CA PRO A 296 18.06 -4.85 -23.82
C PRO A 296 18.02 -3.32 -24.02
N LEU A 297 17.09 -2.63 -23.37
CA LEU A 297 17.06 -1.16 -23.32
C LEU A 297 17.81 -0.69 -22.08
N LEU A 298 18.97 -0.05 -22.25
CA LEU A 298 19.78 0.45 -21.14
C LEU A 298 20.14 1.93 -21.29
N PRO A 299 20.24 2.69 -20.18
CA PRO A 299 20.90 3.99 -20.16
C PRO A 299 22.41 3.85 -20.41
N GLN A 300 23.09 4.96 -20.71
CA GLN A 300 24.54 4.97 -20.93
C GLN A 300 25.31 4.48 -19.70
N LYS A 301 24.84 4.83 -18.50
CA LYS A 301 25.33 4.28 -17.23
C LYS A 301 24.21 3.58 -16.47
N TRP A 302 24.49 2.40 -15.95
CA TRP A 302 23.51 1.57 -15.26
C TRP A 302 24.12 0.84 -14.05
N ALA A 303 23.26 0.48 -13.10
CA ALA A 303 23.62 -0.11 -11.82
C ALA A 303 22.85 -1.44 -11.61
N PRO A 304 23.44 -2.59 -12.00
CA PRO A 304 22.85 -3.90 -11.78
C PRO A 304 22.86 -4.33 -10.30
N PRO A 305 21.89 -5.15 -9.86
CA PRO A 305 22.05 -5.97 -8.66
C PRO A 305 23.24 -6.94 -8.78
N PRO A 306 23.93 -7.30 -7.68
CA PRO A 306 25.11 -8.18 -7.73
C PRO A 306 24.88 -9.54 -8.41
N THR A 307 23.66 -10.08 -8.32
CA THR A 307 23.29 -11.38 -8.88
C THR A 307 22.90 -11.32 -10.37
N LEU A 308 22.67 -10.13 -10.93
CA LEU A 308 22.14 -10.00 -12.29
C LEU A 308 23.18 -10.34 -13.37
N ILE A 309 24.41 -9.83 -13.24
CA ILE A 309 25.47 -10.12 -14.23
C ILE A 309 25.84 -11.61 -14.20
N PRO A 310 26.15 -12.24 -13.05
CA PRO A 310 26.49 -13.66 -13.00
C PRO A 310 25.39 -14.57 -13.56
N SER A 311 24.11 -14.32 -13.21
CA SER A 311 22.99 -15.11 -13.74
C SER A 311 22.87 -15.00 -15.27
N LEU A 312 23.06 -13.80 -15.84
CA LEU A 312 23.08 -13.60 -17.28
C LEU A 312 24.26 -14.31 -17.94
N SER A 313 25.45 -14.25 -17.34
CA SER A 313 26.64 -14.92 -17.89
C SER A 313 26.45 -16.43 -17.97
N VAL A 314 25.91 -17.05 -16.92
CA VAL A 314 25.57 -18.48 -16.91
C VAL A 314 24.53 -18.81 -17.98
N SER A 315 23.46 -18.03 -18.08
CA SER A 315 22.39 -18.22 -19.07
C SER A 315 22.87 -18.09 -20.52
N ILE A 316 23.74 -17.11 -20.82
CA ILE A 316 24.28 -16.91 -22.17
C ILE A 316 25.24 -18.03 -22.54
N VAL A 317 26.15 -18.42 -21.64
CA VAL A 317 27.13 -19.48 -21.89
C VAL A 317 26.44 -20.84 -22.07
N SER A 318 25.43 -21.15 -21.25
CA SER A 318 24.67 -22.40 -21.39
C SER A 318 23.90 -22.44 -22.73
N LYS A 319 23.32 -21.31 -23.14
CA LYS A 319 22.65 -21.18 -24.44
C LYS A 319 23.61 -21.36 -25.62
N VAL A 320 24.79 -20.73 -25.57
CA VAL A 320 25.80 -20.89 -26.63
C VAL A 320 26.24 -22.35 -26.73
N ALA A 321 26.53 -23.01 -25.60
CA ALA A 321 26.92 -24.42 -25.58
C ALA A 321 25.84 -25.33 -26.18
N ALA A 322 24.57 -25.15 -25.78
CA ALA A 322 23.46 -25.95 -26.31
C ALA A 322 23.28 -25.80 -27.83
N LEU A 323 23.53 -24.60 -28.38
CA LEU A 323 23.35 -24.32 -29.81
C LEU A 323 24.56 -24.70 -30.68
N GLU A 324 25.76 -24.75 -30.12
CA GLU A 324 26.97 -25.22 -30.82
C GLU A 324 26.96 -26.75 -30.98
N ASP A 325 26.41 -27.47 -30.00
CA ASP A 325 26.35 -28.93 -30.01
C ASP A 325 25.29 -29.50 -30.98
N ASP A 326 24.28 -28.71 -31.36
CA ASP A 326 23.17 -29.15 -32.22
C ASP A 326 23.31 -28.69 -33.70
N PRO A 327 23.48 -29.64 -34.67
CA PRO A 327 23.58 -29.32 -36.09
C PRO A 327 22.26 -28.87 -36.73
N ALA A 328 21.10 -29.06 -36.09
CA ALA A 328 19.78 -28.68 -36.61
C ALA A 328 19.40 -27.21 -36.34
N VAL A 329 20.19 -26.50 -35.52
CA VAL A 329 19.92 -25.12 -35.11
C VAL A 329 19.96 -24.15 -36.29
N SER A 330 19.02 -23.20 -36.29
CA SER A 330 18.93 -22.19 -37.34
C SER A 330 20.12 -21.22 -37.33
N GLU A 331 20.50 -20.69 -38.49
CA GLU A 331 21.54 -19.64 -38.56
C GLU A 331 21.17 -18.37 -37.78
N ARG A 332 19.86 -18.15 -37.56
CA ARG A 332 19.32 -17.05 -36.76
C ARG A 332 19.69 -17.22 -35.29
N ASP A 333 19.43 -18.39 -34.72
CA ASP A 333 19.61 -18.61 -33.28
C ASP A 333 21.10 -18.60 -32.92
N ARG A 334 21.94 -19.11 -33.83
CA ARG A 334 23.40 -18.96 -33.72
C ARG A 334 23.85 -17.50 -33.76
N LEU A 335 23.26 -16.66 -34.61
CA LEU A 335 23.57 -15.23 -34.64
C LEU A 335 23.14 -14.55 -33.34
N LEU A 336 21.96 -14.87 -32.83
CA LEU A 336 21.44 -14.30 -31.59
C LEU A 336 22.35 -14.65 -30.40
N ALA A 337 22.72 -15.92 -30.25
CA ALA A 337 23.63 -16.35 -29.20
C ALA A 337 25.02 -15.69 -29.32
N GLN A 338 25.54 -15.57 -30.54
CA GLN A 338 26.78 -14.83 -30.82
C GLN A 338 26.67 -13.35 -30.41
N GLN A 339 25.54 -12.70 -30.69
CA GLN A 339 25.29 -11.30 -30.34
C GLN A 339 25.20 -11.09 -28.82
N GLN A 340 24.52 -11.98 -28.10
CA GLN A 340 24.45 -11.95 -26.65
C GLN A 340 25.82 -12.19 -26.00
N LEU A 341 26.61 -13.12 -26.55
CA LEU A 341 27.99 -13.36 -26.10
C LEU A 341 28.90 -12.16 -26.37
N GLU A 342 28.76 -11.49 -27.51
CA GLU A 342 29.50 -10.26 -27.81
C GLU A 342 29.13 -9.13 -26.85
N TRP A 343 27.84 -8.99 -26.53
CA TRP A 343 27.35 -8.03 -25.55
C TRP A 343 27.91 -8.30 -24.15
N MET A 344 27.92 -9.56 -23.72
CA MET A 344 28.49 -9.96 -22.42
C MET A 344 30.02 -9.79 -22.41
N GLY A 345 30.70 -10.12 -23.51
CA GLY A 345 32.14 -9.91 -23.63
C GLY A 345 32.53 -8.44 -23.51
N ASP A 346 31.73 -7.49 -24.00
CA ASP A 346 31.96 -6.06 -23.77
C ASP A 346 31.80 -5.68 -22.29
N LEU A 347 30.89 -6.34 -21.57
CA LEU A 347 30.67 -6.13 -20.13
C LEU A 347 31.80 -6.71 -19.28
N ASP A 348 32.25 -7.94 -19.57
CA ASP A 348 33.36 -8.61 -18.88
C ASP A 348 34.70 -7.87 -19.05
N ASN A 349 34.88 -7.18 -20.18
CA ASN A 349 36.05 -6.35 -20.44
C ASN A 349 36.01 -4.99 -19.73
N GLN A 350 34.91 -4.67 -19.02
CA GLN A 350 34.75 -3.42 -18.31
C GLN A 350 35.07 -3.58 -16.82
N GLU A 351 35.87 -2.67 -16.26
CA GLU A 351 35.98 -2.50 -14.82
C GLU A 351 34.83 -1.61 -14.29
N PRO A 352 34.03 -2.07 -13.31
CA PRO A 352 32.92 -1.28 -12.76
C PRO A 352 33.42 -0.05 -12.00
N GLN A 353 32.70 1.06 -12.15
CA GLN A 353 32.93 2.24 -11.32
C GLN A 353 32.19 2.08 -9.99
N ILE A 354 32.92 2.00 -8.89
CA ILE A 354 32.34 1.89 -7.55
C ILE A 354 31.96 3.29 -7.07
N ILE A 355 30.68 3.49 -6.75
CA ILE A 355 30.18 4.74 -6.17
C ILE A 355 29.76 4.48 -4.73
N ASP A 356 30.42 5.15 -3.79
CA ASP A 356 30.00 5.15 -2.39
C ASP A 356 28.64 5.84 -2.25
N THR A 357 27.73 5.12 -1.63
CA THR A 357 26.39 5.56 -1.22
C THR A 357 26.45 6.20 0.18
N ALA A 358 25.30 6.58 0.74
CA ALA A 358 25.27 7.19 2.07
C ALA A 358 25.92 6.26 3.13
N PRO A 359 26.49 6.80 4.22
CA PRO A 359 27.19 5.98 5.21
C PRO A 359 26.25 4.92 5.81
N GLY A 360 26.52 3.64 5.52
CA GLY A 360 25.73 2.48 5.93
C GLY A 360 25.12 1.68 4.77
N GLU A 361 25.06 2.23 3.57
CA GLU A 361 24.62 1.52 2.36
C GLU A 361 25.79 0.83 1.65
N GLN A 362 25.52 -0.30 0.99
CA GLN A 362 26.53 -0.98 0.19
C GLN A 362 26.91 -0.14 -1.03
N PRO A 363 28.21 -0.08 -1.38
CA PRO A 363 28.67 0.65 -2.54
C PRO A 363 28.06 0.05 -3.82
N VAL A 364 27.68 0.91 -4.76
CA VAL A 364 27.00 0.48 -5.99
C VAL A 364 27.99 0.43 -7.14
N GLU A 365 28.05 -0.71 -7.82
CA GLU A 365 28.79 -0.88 -9.06
C GLU A 365 28.05 -0.25 -10.23
N VAL A 366 28.75 0.62 -10.97
CA VAL A 366 28.21 1.29 -12.15
C VAL A 366 28.94 0.83 -13.39
N TYR A 367 28.18 0.23 -14.29
CA TYR A 367 28.64 -0.21 -15.60
C TYR A 367 28.25 0.80 -16.68
N THR A 368 28.95 0.75 -17.79
CA THR A 368 28.60 1.49 -18.99
C THR A 368 27.85 0.56 -19.92
N ARG A 369 26.91 1.09 -20.70
CA ARG A 369 26.19 0.28 -21.67
C ARG A 369 27.16 -0.29 -22.71
N PRO A 370 27.12 -1.60 -22.99
CA PRO A 370 27.90 -2.20 -24.07
C PRO A 370 27.63 -1.53 -25.42
N ALA A 371 28.68 -1.35 -26.21
CA ALA A 371 28.58 -0.72 -27.53
C ALA A 371 28.24 -1.74 -28.63
N ARG A 372 28.62 -3.00 -28.44
CA ARG A 372 28.37 -4.10 -29.38
C ARG A 372 27.30 -5.05 -28.80
N PRO A 373 26.42 -5.63 -29.65
CA PRO A 373 26.32 -5.46 -31.11
C PRO A 373 25.81 -4.09 -31.58
N GLY A 374 25.09 -3.37 -30.72
CA GLY A 374 24.58 -2.03 -31.02
C GLY A 374 23.79 -1.45 -29.85
N VAL A 375 23.60 -0.13 -29.89
CA VAL A 375 22.90 0.63 -28.82
C VAL A 375 21.38 0.40 -28.84
N VAL A 376 20.80 0.24 -30.03
CA VAL A 376 19.34 0.11 -30.20
C VAL A 376 19.00 -1.37 -30.38
N PRO A 377 18.25 -1.98 -29.44
CA PRO A 377 17.79 -3.36 -29.60
C PRO A 377 16.74 -3.47 -30.71
N ARG A 378 16.50 -4.69 -31.20
CA ARG A 378 15.40 -4.99 -32.10
C ARG A 378 14.08 -4.82 -31.35
N LEU A 379 13.08 -4.26 -32.03
CA LEU A 379 11.70 -4.31 -31.56
C LEU A 379 11.13 -5.71 -31.75
N GLN A 380 10.74 -6.35 -30.66
CA GLN A 380 10.13 -7.67 -30.63
C GLN A 380 8.62 -7.50 -30.57
N GLY A 381 7.90 -8.09 -31.53
CA GLY A 381 6.45 -7.98 -31.67
C GLY A 381 6.01 -7.62 -33.10
N PRO A 382 4.69 -7.52 -33.35
CA PRO A 382 3.62 -7.70 -32.38
C PRO A 382 3.59 -9.15 -31.85
N PHE A 383 3.34 -9.32 -30.55
CA PHE A 383 3.24 -10.66 -29.98
C PHE A 383 1.92 -11.31 -30.39
N GLU A 384 1.98 -12.58 -30.79
CA GLU A 384 0.80 -13.40 -31.05
C GLU A 384 0.28 -13.98 -29.72
N PHE A 385 -1.01 -13.81 -29.45
CA PHE A 385 -1.63 -14.32 -28.24
C PHE A 385 -2.16 -15.74 -28.48
N ASP A 386 -1.44 -16.74 -27.95
CA ASP A 386 -1.90 -18.13 -28.01
C ASP A 386 -3.07 -18.34 -27.05
N ALA A 387 -4.05 -19.13 -27.48
CA ALA A 387 -5.29 -19.43 -26.76
C ALA A 387 -6.10 -18.20 -26.28
N ASP A 388 -5.95 -17.03 -26.91
CA ASP A 388 -6.74 -15.83 -26.58
C ASP A 388 -8.22 -16.03 -26.96
N PRO A 389 -9.18 -15.71 -26.08
CA PRO A 389 -10.59 -15.82 -26.42
C PRO A 389 -10.98 -14.81 -27.51
N GLU A 390 -11.62 -15.29 -28.57
CA GLU A 390 -12.25 -14.43 -29.57
C GLU A 390 -13.41 -13.66 -28.91
N SER A 391 -13.27 -12.34 -28.74
CA SER A 391 -14.36 -11.45 -28.32
C SER A 391 -14.92 -10.69 -29.52
N ASP A 392 -16.26 -10.66 -29.65
CA ASP A 392 -16.96 -9.84 -30.63
C ASP A 392 -16.92 -8.34 -30.26
N ASP A 393 -16.61 -8.00 -29.00
CA ASP A 393 -16.61 -6.63 -28.49
C ASP A 393 -15.28 -5.93 -28.79
N THR A 394 -15.31 -4.99 -29.74
CA THR A 394 -14.13 -4.19 -30.14
C THR A 394 -13.44 -3.46 -28.97
N LEU A 395 -14.16 -3.13 -27.89
CA LEU A 395 -13.62 -2.45 -26.72
C LEU A 395 -12.70 -3.36 -25.87
N ASP A 396 -12.86 -4.68 -25.95
CA ASP A 396 -12.01 -5.63 -25.23
C ASP A 396 -10.59 -5.65 -25.79
N ASN A 397 -10.43 -5.30 -27.07
CA ASN A 397 -9.12 -5.22 -27.72
C ASN A 397 -8.44 -3.86 -27.48
N LEU A 398 -9.19 -2.85 -27.02
CA LEU A 398 -8.65 -1.53 -26.76
C LEU A 398 -7.93 -1.46 -25.42
N LEU A 399 -6.61 -1.61 -25.42
CA LEU A 399 -5.79 -1.61 -24.20
C LEU A 399 -5.63 -0.21 -23.60
N THR A 400 -5.67 -0.13 -22.27
CA THR A 400 -5.49 1.12 -21.51
C THR A 400 -4.22 1.13 -20.68
N ASP A 401 -3.78 -0.04 -20.19
CA ASP A 401 -2.62 -0.16 -19.32
C ASP A 401 -1.94 -1.54 -19.42
N ILE A 402 -0.68 -1.61 -19.00
CA ILE A 402 0.15 -2.83 -18.97
C ILE A 402 0.93 -2.90 -17.66
N LEU A 403 0.95 -4.07 -17.04
CA LEU A 403 1.78 -4.37 -15.87
C LEU A 403 2.57 -5.65 -16.13
N VAL A 404 3.87 -5.63 -15.89
CA VAL A 404 4.75 -6.79 -16.09
C VAL A 404 5.41 -7.19 -14.79
N ILE A 405 5.25 -8.45 -14.44
CA ILE A 405 5.94 -9.09 -13.32
C ILE A 405 7.03 -9.97 -13.94
N GLY A 406 8.28 -9.51 -13.86
CA GLY A 406 9.40 -10.26 -14.43
C GLY A 406 9.66 -11.57 -13.67
N LYS A 407 10.39 -12.50 -14.30
CA LYS A 407 10.80 -13.75 -13.66
C LYS A 407 11.64 -13.52 -12.40
N LYS A 408 11.61 -14.48 -11.47
CA LYS A 408 12.47 -14.49 -10.28
C LYS A 408 13.95 -14.62 -10.65
N ILE A 409 14.82 -14.27 -9.71
CA ILE A 409 16.27 -14.48 -9.84
C ILE A 409 16.58 -15.91 -9.37
N GLU A 410 17.21 -16.71 -10.22
CA GLU A 410 17.66 -18.08 -9.91
C GLU A 410 18.98 -18.01 -9.13
N ILE A 411 18.89 -17.78 -7.82
CA ILE A 411 20.07 -17.66 -6.92
C ILE A 411 20.58 -19.04 -6.50
N GLU A 412 19.70 -20.06 -6.43
CA GLU A 412 20.05 -21.42 -6.01
C GLU A 412 21.16 -22.03 -6.89
N ASP A 413 21.13 -21.77 -8.20
CA ASP A 413 22.16 -22.22 -9.15
C ASP A 413 23.50 -21.48 -8.98
N LEU A 414 23.47 -20.26 -8.44
CA LEU A 414 24.66 -19.42 -8.22
C LEU A 414 25.36 -19.73 -6.89
N MET A 415 24.63 -20.23 -5.89
CA MET A 415 25.10 -20.44 -4.51
C MET A 415 25.63 -21.85 -4.23
N MET A 416 25.91 -22.66 -5.27
CA MET A 416 26.51 -23.99 -5.13
C MET A 416 27.97 -23.91 -4.64
N GLY A 417 28.19 -23.53 -3.37
CA GLY A 417 29.51 -23.59 -2.72
C GLY A 417 29.87 -22.55 -1.64
N GLU A 418 29.03 -21.54 -1.35
CA GLU A 418 29.35 -20.50 -0.35
C GLU A 418 28.27 -20.44 0.76
N GLU A 419 28.70 -20.62 2.02
CA GLU A 419 27.86 -20.60 3.25
C GLU A 419 27.56 -19.18 3.76
N ASP A 420 27.74 -18.15 2.94
CA ASP A 420 27.48 -16.77 3.36
C ASP A 420 26.01 -16.43 3.11
N ASP A 421 25.20 -16.53 4.17
CA ASP A 421 23.84 -16.00 4.26
C ASP A 421 23.89 -14.46 4.08
N LEU A 422 23.90 -14.00 2.83
CA LEU A 422 23.64 -12.59 2.54
C LEU A 422 22.15 -12.32 2.83
N ASP A 423 21.87 -11.40 3.75
CA ASP A 423 20.53 -10.88 4.05
C ASP A 423 19.95 -10.19 2.80
N PHE A 424 19.34 -10.97 1.91
CA PHE A 424 18.52 -10.45 0.83
C PHE A 424 17.12 -10.13 1.38
N ASP A 425 16.44 -9.15 0.79
CA ASP A 425 15.03 -8.89 1.11
C ASP A 425 14.20 -10.10 0.63
N ASP A 426 13.70 -10.92 1.57
CA ASP A 426 13.05 -12.23 1.33
C ASP A 426 11.96 -12.18 0.23
N GLY A 427 11.33 -11.01 0.02
CA GLY A 427 10.27 -10.83 -0.97
C GLY A 427 10.70 -10.88 -2.45
N ASP A 428 11.98 -10.64 -2.75
CA ASP A 428 12.48 -10.63 -4.14
C ASP A 428 12.99 -12.01 -4.63
N GLN A 429 13.17 -12.97 -3.71
CA GLN A 429 13.60 -14.33 -4.03
C GLN A 429 12.43 -15.27 -4.37
N GLU A 430 11.24 -14.99 -3.82
CA GLU A 430 10.06 -15.83 -4.01
C GLU A 430 9.25 -15.44 -5.27
N GLY A 431 9.00 -16.40 -6.14
CA GLY A 431 8.14 -16.17 -7.30
C GLY A 431 8.24 -17.21 -8.41
N LEU A 432 7.69 -16.86 -9.56
CA LEU A 432 7.68 -17.63 -10.80
C LEU A 432 8.97 -17.40 -11.61
N SER A 433 9.52 -18.47 -12.16
CA SER A 433 10.63 -18.48 -13.13
C SER A 433 10.25 -17.95 -14.53
N LEU A 434 8.96 -17.70 -14.76
CA LEU A 434 8.41 -17.09 -15.98
C LEU A 434 7.98 -15.64 -15.74
N SER A 435 8.03 -14.83 -16.79
CA SER A 435 7.45 -13.49 -16.76
C SER A 435 5.93 -13.55 -16.94
N VAL A 436 5.20 -12.79 -16.12
CA VAL A 436 3.74 -12.65 -16.18
C VAL A 436 3.42 -11.26 -16.73
N ILE A 437 2.70 -11.20 -17.84
CA ILE A 437 2.29 -9.95 -18.48
C ILE A 437 0.78 -9.77 -18.27
N CYS A 438 0.39 -8.67 -17.64
CA CYS A 438 -1.01 -8.33 -17.41
C CYS A 438 -1.41 -7.16 -18.31
N LEU A 439 -2.41 -7.36 -19.17
CA LEU A 439 -3.00 -6.32 -20.01
C LEU A 439 -4.37 -5.92 -19.47
N LEU A 440 -4.68 -4.63 -19.55
CA LEU A 440 -5.96 -4.06 -19.12
C LEU A 440 -6.68 -3.44 -20.32
N ALA A 441 -7.91 -3.88 -20.56
CA ALA A 441 -8.77 -3.34 -21.60
C ALA A 441 -9.64 -2.18 -21.10
N THR A 442 -10.22 -1.44 -22.05
CA THR A 442 -11.17 -0.33 -21.76
C THR A 442 -12.41 -0.80 -21.01
N THR A 443 -12.83 -2.04 -21.24
CA THR A 443 -13.94 -2.72 -20.55
C THR A 443 -13.60 -3.09 -19.09
N GLY A 444 -12.35 -2.91 -18.68
CA GLY A 444 -11.84 -3.36 -17.38
C GLY A 444 -11.56 -4.85 -17.31
N GLN A 445 -11.54 -5.55 -18.46
CA GLN A 445 -11.05 -6.92 -18.53
C GLN A 445 -9.53 -6.94 -18.36
N VAL A 446 -9.06 -7.81 -17.47
CA VAL A 446 -7.64 -8.13 -17.27
C VAL A 446 -7.33 -9.41 -18.01
N ARG A 447 -6.34 -9.39 -18.89
CA ARG A 447 -5.80 -10.58 -19.53
C ARG A 447 -4.40 -10.85 -18.99
N VAL A 448 -4.18 -12.07 -18.51
CA VAL A 448 -2.93 -12.51 -17.90
C VAL A 448 -2.25 -13.48 -18.84
N PHE A 449 -1.04 -13.14 -19.25
CA PHE A 449 -0.22 -13.90 -20.18
C PHE A 449 1.04 -14.44 -19.50
N LEU A 450 1.50 -15.61 -19.96
CA LEU A 450 2.77 -16.21 -19.58
C LEU A 450 3.74 -16.17 -20.76
N ASP A 451 4.93 -15.66 -20.50
CA ASP A 451 6.06 -15.68 -21.44
C ASP A 451 6.81 -17.01 -21.32
N LEU A 452 6.45 -17.97 -22.17
CA LEU A 452 7.07 -19.31 -22.21
C LEU A 452 8.40 -19.32 -22.97
N ASP A 453 8.47 -18.58 -24.07
CA ASP A 453 9.67 -18.49 -24.92
C ASP A 453 10.78 -17.69 -24.23
N GLY A 454 10.41 -16.74 -23.38
CA GLY A 454 11.32 -15.90 -22.62
C GLY A 454 11.90 -14.77 -23.47
N VAL A 455 11.39 -13.55 -23.29
CA VAL A 455 11.94 -12.37 -23.98
C VAL A 455 13.39 -12.13 -23.58
N GLU A 456 14.25 -12.11 -24.58
CA GLU A 456 15.70 -12.01 -24.43
C GLU A 456 16.30 -10.89 -25.26
N ALA A 457 17.59 -10.64 -25.07
CA ALA A 457 18.31 -9.61 -25.81
C ALA A 457 18.40 -9.95 -27.31
N GLN A 458 17.88 -9.07 -28.16
CA GLN A 458 17.89 -9.21 -29.60
C GLN A 458 18.28 -7.90 -30.29
N TRP A 459 19.06 -8.01 -31.37
CA TRP A 459 19.42 -6.88 -32.24
C TRP A 459 19.11 -7.20 -33.70
N LEU A 460 18.96 -6.16 -34.52
CA LEU A 460 18.90 -6.33 -35.96
C LEU A 460 20.23 -6.89 -36.49
N PRO A 461 20.25 -7.63 -37.61
CA PRO A 461 21.49 -8.18 -38.13
C PRO A 461 22.48 -7.10 -38.58
N PRO A 462 23.79 -7.37 -38.47
CA PRO A 462 24.82 -6.53 -39.08
C PRO A 462 24.66 -6.51 -40.61
N ARG A 463 25.11 -5.43 -41.25
CA ARG A 463 24.96 -5.22 -42.70
C ARG A 463 25.56 -6.36 -43.55
N ASN A 464 26.61 -7.02 -43.07
CA ASN A 464 27.23 -8.19 -43.71
C ASN A 464 26.33 -9.44 -43.71
N LYS A 465 25.34 -9.51 -42.82
CA LYS A 465 24.33 -10.57 -42.69
C LYS A 465 22.92 -10.06 -43.07
N SER A 466 22.80 -9.06 -43.94
CA SER A 466 21.50 -8.45 -44.31
C SER A 466 20.47 -9.40 -44.94
N ARG A 467 20.91 -10.53 -45.51
CA ARG A 467 19.99 -11.60 -45.96
C ARG A 467 19.20 -12.20 -44.79
N LEU A 468 19.82 -12.32 -43.62
CA LEU A 468 19.16 -12.76 -42.40
C LEU A 468 18.08 -11.76 -41.97
N GLY A 469 18.28 -10.45 -42.17
CA GLY A 469 17.25 -9.43 -41.85
C GLY A 469 15.91 -9.67 -42.57
N ARG A 470 15.96 -10.12 -43.82
CA ARG A 470 14.74 -10.52 -44.56
C ARG A 470 14.13 -11.82 -44.06
N LEU A 471 14.95 -12.78 -43.61
CA LEU A 471 14.48 -14.01 -42.99
C LEU A 471 13.85 -13.74 -41.61
N LEU A 472 14.39 -12.78 -40.84
CA LEU A 472 13.83 -12.37 -39.55
C LEU A 472 12.44 -11.75 -39.66
N SER A 473 12.16 -11.07 -40.79
CA SER A 473 10.85 -10.51 -41.10
C SER A 473 9.85 -11.56 -41.59
N ALA A 474 10.32 -12.74 -41.98
CA ALA A 474 9.51 -13.87 -42.43
C ALA A 474 9.43 -14.99 -41.38
N ALA A 475 10.04 -14.79 -40.21
CA ALA A 475 10.00 -15.72 -39.10
C ALA A 475 8.68 -15.60 -38.34
N ASP A 476 8.32 -16.66 -37.63
CA ASP A 476 7.11 -16.68 -36.80
C ASP A 476 7.17 -15.56 -35.75
N PRO A 477 6.04 -14.88 -35.50
CA PRO A 477 5.96 -13.83 -34.49
C PRO A 477 6.22 -14.42 -33.10
N PRO A 478 6.76 -13.62 -32.16
CA PRO A 478 6.92 -14.07 -30.79
C PRO A 478 5.54 -14.32 -30.16
N SER A 479 5.42 -15.32 -29.30
CA SER A 479 4.12 -15.74 -28.75
C SER A 479 4.00 -15.44 -27.26
N LEU A 480 2.78 -15.19 -26.78
CA LEU A 480 2.44 -15.12 -25.37
C LEU A 480 1.25 -16.04 -25.10
N LEU A 481 1.35 -16.91 -24.09
CA LEU A 481 0.27 -17.82 -23.75
C LEU A 481 -0.77 -17.10 -22.88
N THR A 482 -2.02 -17.06 -23.35
CA THR A 482 -3.14 -16.57 -22.55
C THR A 482 -3.48 -17.56 -21.44
N PHE A 483 -3.21 -17.18 -20.20
CA PHE A 483 -3.51 -18.03 -19.04
C PHE A 483 -4.90 -17.76 -18.48
N GLN A 484 -5.29 -16.49 -18.35
CA GLN A 484 -6.58 -16.13 -17.75
C GLN A 484 -7.12 -14.79 -18.23
N CYS A 485 -8.43 -14.71 -18.45
CA CYS A 485 -9.17 -13.46 -18.64
C CYS A 485 -10.12 -13.21 -17.46
N ILE A 486 -10.09 -12.02 -16.88
CA ILE A 486 -10.84 -11.66 -15.67
C ILE A 486 -11.53 -10.32 -15.87
N ASP A 487 -12.86 -10.32 -15.89
CA ASP A 487 -13.63 -9.07 -15.93
C ASP A 487 -13.67 -8.40 -14.55
N THR A 488 -13.44 -7.09 -14.47
CA THR A 488 -13.56 -6.33 -13.22
C THR A 488 -14.81 -5.45 -13.13
N LEU A 489 -15.42 -5.12 -14.27
CA LEU A 489 -16.60 -4.26 -14.36
C LEU A 489 -17.83 -5.07 -14.76
N ALA A 490 -19.00 -4.65 -14.29
CA ALA A 490 -20.25 -5.17 -14.83
C ALA A 490 -20.51 -4.56 -16.22
N PRO A 491 -21.22 -5.23 -17.14
CA PRO A 491 -21.49 -4.72 -18.49
C PRO A 491 -22.18 -3.34 -18.53
N LYS A 492 -22.93 -2.98 -17.47
CA LYS A 492 -23.60 -1.67 -17.34
C LYS A 492 -22.66 -0.54 -16.93
N GLU A 493 -21.49 -0.89 -16.42
CA GLU A 493 -20.45 0.03 -15.94
C GLU A 493 -19.38 0.26 -17.01
N VAL A 494 -19.49 -0.35 -18.19
CA VAL A 494 -18.55 -0.14 -19.29
C VAL A 494 -18.86 1.19 -19.98
N HIS A 495 -17.83 1.99 -20.23
CA HIS A 495 -17.94 3.29 -20.88
C HIS A 495 -16.77 3.49 -21.85
N ASP A 496 -17.04 3.98 -23.07
CA ASP A 496 -16.06 4.09 -24.15
C ASP A 496 -14.86 4.99 -23.79
N ASP A 497 -15.12 6.08 -23.06
CA ASP A 497 -14.08 7.03 -22.59
C ASP A 497 -13.43 6.61 -21.25
N ALA A 498 -13.64 5.39 -20.76
CA ALA A 498 -13.01 4.92 -19.52
C ALA A 498 -11.52 4.64 -19.73
N TRP A 499 -10.72 4.90 -18.69
CA TRP A 499 -9.29 4.58 -18.69
C TRP A 499 -8.89 3.91 -17.37
N PRO A 500 -9.26 2.63 -17.17
CA PRO A 500 -8.82 1.89 -16.00
C PRO A 500 -7.30 1.74 -15.99
N THR A 501 -6.71 1.71 -14.79
CA THR A 501 -5.25 1.64 -14.57
C THR A 501 -4.87 0.59 -13.52
N PHE A 502 -3.71 -0.02 -13.70
CA PHE A 502 -3.08 -0.90 -12.71
C PHE A 502 -2.29 -0.11 -11.67
N SER A 503 -2.26 -0.68 -10.46
CA SER A 503 -1.39 -0.26 -9.35
C SER A 503 -0.82 -1.49 -8.66
N SER A 504 0.49 -1.49 -8.39
CA SER A 504 1.17 -2.57 -7.69
C SER A 504 0.86 -2.55 -6.20
N ASP A 505 0.76 -3.74 -5.60
CA ASP A 505 0.67 -3.89 -4.15
C ASP A 505 2.05 -3.78 -3.46
N VAL A 506 2.05 -3.53 -2.15
CA VAL A 506 3.26 -3.47 -1.31
C VAL A 506 3.54 -4.80 -0.61
N MET A 507 2.53 -5.65 -0.43
CA MET A 507 2.70 -6.94 0.27
C MET A 507 3.20 -8.04 -0.67
N SER A 508 2.80 -8.03 -1.94
CA SER A 508 3.26 -9.04 -2.91
C SER A 508 3.32 -8.49 -4.32
N ARG A 509 4.38 -8.84 -5.07
CA ARG A 509 4.53 -8.53 -6.49
C ARG A 509 3.46 -9.16 -7.39
N TYR A 510 2.80 -10.22 -6.92
CA TYR A 510 1.72 -10.92 -7.64
C TYR A 510 0.32 -10.41 -7.28
N SER A 511 0.24 -9.36 -6.46
CA SER A 511 -0.99 -8.69 -6.09
C SER A 511 -1.03 -7.30 -6.72
N MET A 512 -2.19 -6.93 -7.26
CA MET A 512 -2.40 -5.66 -7.92
C MET A 512 -3.81 -5.14 -7.69
N PHE A 513 -3.95 -3.83 -7.84
CA PHE A 513 -5.22 -3.13 -7.78
C PHE A 513 -5.56 -2.57 -9.15
N ILE A 514 -6.84 -2.60 -9.48
CA ILE A 514 -7.39 -2.06 -10.72
C ILE A 514 -8.34 -0.94 -10.33
N THR A 515 -7.98 0.28 -10.73
CA THR A 515 -8.80 1.46 -10.48
C THR A 515 -9.56 1.80 -11.75
N SER A 516 -10.89 1.84 -11.67
CA SER A 516 -11.78 2.27 -12.75
C SER A 516 -12.66 3.43 -12.27
N HIS A 517 -13.52 3.96 -13.14
CA HIS A 517 -14.52 4.95 -12.73
C HIS A 517 -15.66 4.34 -11.88
N ALA A 518 -15.80 3.01 -11.87
CA ALA A 518 -16.85 2.31 -11.13
C ALA A 518 -16.38 1.85 -9.74
N GLY A 519 -15.07 1.76 -9.51
CA GLY A 519 -14.54 1.27 -8.25
C GLY A 519 -13.09 0.83 -8.28
N ILE A 520 -12.68 0.19 -7.19
CA ILE A 520 -11.34 -0.37 -6.99
C ILE A 520 -11.47 -1.86 -6.73
N THR A 521 -10.79 -2.67 -7.55
CA THR A 521 -10.78 -4.14 -7.45
C THR A 521 -9.37 -4.62 -7.12
N PHE A 522 -9.26 -5.50 -6.12
CA PHE A 522 -8.04 -6.22 -5.80
C PHE A 522 -7.98 -7.54 -6.59
N LEU A 523 -6.82 -7.84 -7.14
CA LEU A 523 -6.53 -9.06 -7.86
C LEU A 523 -5.19 -9.65 -7.36
N SER A 524 -5.17 -10.94 -7.02
CA SER A 524 -3.95 -11.65 -6.64
C SER A 524 -3.81 -12.95 -7.42
N LEU A 525 -2.60 -13.14 -8.00
CA LEU A 525 -2.18 -14.29 -8.80
C LEU A 525 -1.39 -15.32 -7.97
N SER A 526 -0.99 -14.96 -6.75
CA SER A 526 -0.17 -15.79 -5.85
C SER A 526 -0.63 -17.25 -5.73
N PRO A 527 -1.94 -17.60 -5.63
CA PRO A 527 -2.34 -18.97 -5.33
C PRO A 527 -2.03 -19.99 -6.43
N TRP A 528 -1.99 -19.58 -7.71
CA TRP A 528 -1.54 -20.47 -8.79
C TRP A 528 -0.07 -20.26 -9.14
N VAL A 529 0.45 -19.04 -9.00
CA VAL A 529 1.85 -18.73 -9.34
C VAL A 529 2.82 -19.66 -8.58
N PHE A 530 2.67 -19.78 -7.26
CA PHE A 530 3.56 -20.65 -6.47
C PHE A 530 3.35 -22.14 -6.73
N ARG A 531 2.13 -22.54 -7.11
CA ARG A 531 1.85 -23.93 -7.50
C ARG A 531 2.46 -24.27 -8.85
N LEU A 532 2.41 -23.33 -9.79
CA LEU A 532 3.03 -23.47 -11.10
C LEU A 532 4.56 -23.52 -10.95
N GLU A 533 5.13 -22.64 -10.12
CA GLU A 533 6.56 -22.69 -9.83
C GLU A 533 6.97 -24.03 -9.20
N GLY A 534 6.24 -24.53 -8.21
CA GLY A 534 6.53 -25.83 -7.60
C GLY A 534 6.39 -27.01 -8.57
N GLU A 535 5.64 -26.86 -9.65
CA GLU A 535 5.57 -27.85 -10.74
C GLU A 535 6.76 -27.71 -11.71
N LEU A 536 7.19 -26.49 -12.01
CA LEU A 536 8.34 -26.21 -12.88
C LEU A 536 9.66 -26.62 -12.23
N SER A 537 9.80 -26.41 -10.92
CA SER A 537 10.98 -26.80 -10.14
C SER A 537 10.92 -28.23 -9.60
N GLY A 538 9.84 -28.99 -9.88
CA GLY A 538 9.60 -30.29 -9.30
C GLY A 538 10.36 -31.43 -10.01
N ASP A 539 11.10 -32.25 -9.25
CA ASP A 539 11.86 -33.40 -9.76
C ASP A 539 11.01 -34.54 -10.38
N SER A 540 9.69 -34.49 -10.29
CA SER A 540 8.80 -35.61 -10.65
C SER A 540 8.04 -35.35 -11.96
N GLU A 541 8.59 -35.82 -13.07
CA GLU A 541 7.93 -35.82 -14.39
C GLU A 541 6.61 -36.62 -14.41
N ALA A 542 6.48 -37.63 -13.54
CA ALA A 542 5.27 -38.46 -13.49
C ALA A 542 4.07 -37.68 -12.91
N GLY A 543 2.99 -37.60 -13.69
CA GLY A 543 1.72 -37.00 -13.27
C GLY A 543 1.64 -35.48 -13.38
N SER A 544 2.60 -34.83 -14.05
CA SER A 544 2.60 -33.38 -14.30
C SER A 544 1.36 -32.92 -15.05
N ASP A 545 0.97 -33.61 -16.11
CA ASP A 545 -0.25 -33.33 -16.90
C ASP A 545 -1.52 -33.30 -16.02
N PHE A 546 -1.65 -34.22 -15.07
CA PHE A 546 -2.77 -34.24 -14.13
C PHE A 546 -2.73 -33.06 -13.15
N ARG A 547 -1.55 -32.71 -12.62
CA ARG A 547 -1.39 -31.59 -11.67
C ARG A 547 -1.58 -30.24 -12.36
N LEU A 548 -1.04 -30.06 -13.55
CA LEU A 548 -1.27 -28.90 -14.41
C LEU A 548 -2.75 -28.81 -14.80
N GLY A 549 -3.39 -29.93 -15.14
CA GLY A 549 -4.82 -29.98 -15.39
C GLY A 549 -5.65 -29.54 -14.17
N LEU A 550 -5.25 -29.90 -12.95
CA LEU A 550 -5.90 -29.42 -11.72
C LEU A 550 -5.68 -27.92 -11.49
N LEU A 551 -4.49 -27.41 -11.83
CA LEU A 551 -4.16 -25.99 -11.76
C LEU A 551 -5.02 -25.20 -12.75
N VAL A 552 -5.05 -25.56 -14.03
CA VAL A 552 -5.81 -24.82 -15.05
C VAL A 552 -7.32 -24.84 -14.79
N ASN A 553 -7.87 -25.95 -14.29
CA ASN A 553 -9.31 -26.07 -14.02
C ASN A 553 -9.76 -25.42 -12.70
N GLY A 554 -8.82 -24.97 -11.85
CA GLY A 554 -9.13 -24.35 -10.56
C GLY A 554 -9.41 -22.85 -10.67
N GLN A 555 -10.36 -22.34 -9.87
CA GLN A 555 -10.45 -20.89 -9.61
C GLN A 555 -9.30 -20.48 -8.69
N ASN A 556 -8.17 -20.10 -9.28
CA ASN A 556 -6.95 -19.87 -8.50
C ASN A 556 -6.58 -18.41 -8.33
N SER A 557 -7.16 -17.50 -9.12
CA SER A 557 -6.93 -16.06 -8.93
C SER A 557 -7.99 -15.49 -7.98
N ILE A 558 -7.53 -14.68 -7.05
CA ILE A 558 -8.39 -14.03 -6.05
C ILE A 558 -8.82 -12.68 -6.62
N ARG A 559 -10.12 -12.47 -6.78
CA ARG A 559 -10.71 -11.18 -7.19
C ARG A 559 -11.67 -10.69 -6.12
N ASP A 560 -11.44 -9.48 -5.61
CA ASP A 560 -12.33 -8.85 -4.63
C ASP A 560 -12.56 -7.37 -4.96
N ARG A 561 -13.82 -6.92 -4.92
CA ARG A 561 -14.18 -5.53 -5.23
C ARG A 561 -14.24 -4.73 -3.93
N LEU A 562 -13.15 -4.03 -3.64
CA LEU A 562 -12.93 -3.35 -2.36
C LEU A 562 -13.73 -2.05 -2.22
N TYR A 563 -13.93 -1.34 -3.33
CA TYR A 563 -14.69 -0.08 -3.34
C TYR A 563 -15.58 -0.01 -4.58
N THR A 564 -16.81 0.49 -4.40
CA THR A 564 -17.77 0.71 -5.48
C THR A 564 -18.29 2.13 -5.39
N GLN A 565 -18.18 2.86 -6.50
CA GLN A 565 -18.68 4.20 -6.65
C GLN A 565 -20.17 4.18 -7.06
N SER A 566 -20.93 5.21 -6.67
CA SER A 566 -22.33 5.34 -7.07
C SER A 566 -22.44 5.55 -8.59
N SER A 567 -23.45 4.97 -9.22
CA SER A 567 -23.62 5.04 -10.69
C SER A 567 -23.96 6.44 -11.20
N SER A 568 -24.43 7.33 -10.34
CA SER A 568 -24.60 8.77 -10.62
C SER A 568 -23.28 9.49 -10.88
N ASP A 569 -22.18 8.98 -10.32
CA ASP A 569 -20.86 9.61 -10.36
C ASP A 569 -19.93 9.00 -11.43
N ALA A 570 -20.46 8.25 -12.41
CA ALA A 570 -19.66 7.64 -13.48
C ALA A 570 -18.80 8.64 -14.28
N THR A 571 -19.15 9.93 -14.24
CA THR A 571 -18.41 11.02 -14.90
C THR A 571 -17.22 11.54 -14.08
N VAL A 572 -17.11 11.11 -12.83
CA VAL A 572 -16.11 11.51 -11.83
C VAL A 572 -15.04 10.40 -11.76
N PRO A 573 -13.92 10.54 -12.50
CA PRO A 573 -12.91 9.48 -12.55
C PRO A 573 -12.22 9.32 -11.19
N LEU A 574 -11.81 8.10 -10.84
CA LEU A 574 -10.97 7.86 -9.67
C LEU A 574 -9.49 8.12 -10.00
N ALA A 575 -8.75 8.63 -9.02
CA ALA A 575 -7.29 8.63 -9.07
C ALA A 575 -6.78 7.22 -8.82
N GLU A 576 -5.72 6.83 -9.53
CA GLU A 576 -4.99 5.59 -9.27
C GLU A 576 -4.72 5.41 -7.77
N CYS A 577 -4.96 4.21 -7.26
CA CYS A 577 -4.73 3.90 -5.87
C CYS A 577 -3.24 3.65 -5.56
N ALA A 578 -2.79 4.11 -4.41
CA ALA A 578 -1.46 3.85 -3.86
C ALA A 578 -1.59 2.99 -2.60
N ALA A 579 -1.05 1.78 -2.64
CA ALA A 579 -0.91 0.92 -1.47
C ALA A 579 0.30 1.37 -0.63
N ILE A 580 0.13 1.41 0.69
CA ILE A 580 1.09 1.87 1.69
C ILE A 580 1.14 0.80 2.79
N ARG A 581 2.35 0.38 3.17
CA ARG A 581 2.59 -0.42 4.37
C ARG A 581 3.50 0.38 5.27
N ASP A 582 3.03 0.65 6.48
CA ASP A 582 3.78 1.39 7.49
C ASP A 582 3.40 0.87 8.88
N PRO A 583 4.32 0.78 9.86
CA PRO A 583 4.00 0.30 11.20
C PRO A 583 2.93 1.13 11.93
N ASP A 584 2.83 2.44 11.67
CA ASP A 584 1.89 3.34 12.36
C ASP A 584 0.55 3.48 11.63
N LEU A 585 0.54 3.39 10.29
CA LEU A 585 -0.68 3.39 9.47
C LEU A 585 -1.28 1.99 9.28
N GLY A 586 -0.45 0.94 9.34
CA GLY A 586 -0.78 -0.41 8.94
C GLY A 586 -0.72 -0.60 7.42
N TYR A 587 -1.46 -1.59 6.92
CA TYR A 587 -1.67 -1.79 5.48
C TYR A 587 -2.84 -0.92 5.01
N PHE A 588 -2.54 0.06 4.16
CA PHE A 588 -3.43 1.16 3.82
C PHE A 588 -3.46 1.42 2.32
N LEU A 589 -4.64 1.59 1.74
CA LEU A 589 -4.85 1.94 0.33
C LEU A 589 -5.40 3.36 0.24
N LEU A 590 -4.77 4.19 -0.58
CA LEU A 590 -5.19 5.57 -0.82
C LEU A 590 -5.57 5.79 -2.28
N SER A 591 -6.78 6.25 -2.52
CA SER A 591 -7.28 6.76 -3.80
C SER A 591 -8.02 8.08 -3.55
N ALA A 592 -8.52 8.71 -4.59
CA ALA A 592 -9.31 9.94 -4.45
C ALA A 592 -10.25 10.16 -5.64
N THR A 593 -11.40 10.75 -5.37
CA THR A 593 -12.18 11.46 -6.37
C THR A 593 -11.56 12.86 -6.59
N PRO A 594 -12.03 13.68 -7.55
CA PRO A 594 -11.65 15.10 -7.65
C PRO A 594 -12.05 15.95 -6.44
N TYR A 595 -12.87 15.42 -5.54
CA TYR A 595 -13.46 16.16 -4.42
C TYR A 595 -13.03 15.60 -3.06
N GLU A 596 -12.86 14.29 -2.96
CA GLU A 596 -12.80 13.57 -1.69
C GLU A 596 -11.76 12.43 -1.71
N PRO A 597 -11.09 12.15 -0.57
CA PRO A 597 -10.22 10.99 -0.44
C PRO A 597 -11.01 9.69 -0.25
N ILE A 598 -10.49 8.62 -0.85
CA ILE A 598 -10.94 7.25 -0.62
C ILE A 598 -9.77 6.52 0.03
N ALA A 599 -9.90 6.20 1.31
CA ALA A 599 -8.86 5.53 2.07
C ALA A 599 -9.40 4.22 2.68
N LEU A 600 -8.75 3.10 2.41
CA LEU A 600 -9.10 1.80 2.97
C LEU A 600 -7.96 1.34 3.87
N THR A 601 -8.26 0.97 5.11
CA THR A 601 -7.30 0.30 5.99
C THR A 601 -7.62 -1.18 5.96
N PHE A 602 -6.63 -2.00 5.68
CA PHE A 602 -6.77 -3.45 5.68
C PHE A 602 -6.32 -4.04 7.02
N GLU A 603 -6.90 -5.18 7.36
CA GLU A 603 -6.36 -6.08 8.37
C GLU A 603 -5.00 -6.59 7.84
N THR A 604 -3.93 -6.27 8.57
CA THR A 604 -2.62 -6.84 8.28
C THR A 604 -2.73 -8.34 8.50
N PRO A 605 -2.43 -9.18 7.49
CA PRO A 605 -2.23 -10.60 7.76
C PRO A 605 -1.14 -10.69 8.83
N GLU A 606 -1.46 -11.18 10.03
CA GLU A 606 -0.42 -11.75 10.87
C GLU A 606 0.23 -12.84 10.00
N ASP A 607 1.56 -12.88 9.92
CA ASP A 607 2.30 -13.80 9.05
C ASP A 607 1.89 -15.26 9.34
N GLU A 608 0.84 -15.75 8.65
CA GLU A 608 0.28 -17.10 8.79
C GLU A 608 1.21 -18.19 8.21
N PHE A 609 2.36 -17.80 7.67
CA PHE A 609 3.40 -18.73 7.22
C PHE A 609 4.76 -18.32 7.79
N THR A 610 4.95 -18.54 9.10
CA THR A 610 6.30 -18.86 9.56
C THR A 610 6.56 -20.32 9.23
N PRO A 611 7.50 -20.66 8.33
CA PRO A 611 7.89 -22.05 8.15
C PRO A 611 8.33 -22.59 9.50
N ILE A 612 7.77 -23.74 9.87
CA ILE A 612 8.02 -24.39 11.15
C ILE A 612 9.51 -24.75 11.22
N ARG A 613 10.35 -23.82 11.70
CA ARG A 613 11.69 -24.14 12.18
C ARG A 613 11.52 -24.82 13.53
N HIS A 614 11.43 -26.14 13.49
CA HIS A 614 11.66 -26.96 14.66
C HIS A 614 13.08 -26.70 15.15
N GLU A 615 13.22 -25.99 16.28
CA GLU A 615 14.20 -26.24 17.36
C GLU A 615 14.24 -25.04 18.32
N THR A 616 13.35 -25.02 19.31
CA THR A 616 13.51 -24.44 20.67
C THR A 616 12.17 -24.55 21.44
N PRO A 617 12.17 -24.62 22.79
CA PRO A 617 10.93 -24.59 23.56
C PRO A 617 10.32 -23.19 23.41
N TYR A 618 9.21 -23.14 22.70
CA TYR A 618 8.42 -21.94 22.40
C TYR A 618 8.01 -21.21 23.69
N GLU A 619 8.46 -19.97 23.88
CA GLU A 619 7.76 -19.04 24.78
C GLU A 619 6.44 -18.68 24.08
N GLU A 620 5.33 -19.20 24.61
CA GLU A 620 4.00 -18.74 24.22
C GLU A 620 3.90 -17.24 24.51
N LYS A 621 4.02 -16.41 23.47
CA LYS A 621 3.64 -15.00 23.56
C LYS A 621 2.19 -14.95 24.08
N PRO A 622 1.89 -14.12 25.10
CA PRO A 622 0.53 -14.00 25.59
C PRO A 622 -0.35 -13.53 24.44
N ALA A 623 -1.39 -14.31 24.12
CA ALA A 623 -2.38 -13.93 23.12
C ALA A 623 -2.91 -12.54 23.47
N VAL A 624 -2.59 -11.55 22.64
CA VAL A 624 -3.17 -10.22 22.74
C VAL A 624 -4.67 -10.43 22.52
N MET A 625 -5.49 -10.12 23.53
CA MET A 625 -6.94 -10.17 23.36
C MET A 625 -7.34 -9.07 22.39
N GLU A 626 -7.34 -9.39 21.10
CA GLU A 626 -7.85 -8.48 20.09
C GLU A 626 -9.36 -8.28 20.30
N PRO A 627 -9.86 -7.03 20.15
CA PRO A 627 -11.29 -6.80 20.14
C PRO A 627 -11.93 -7.67 19.06
N LEU A 628 -12.95 -8.45 19.43
CA LEU A 628 -13.70 -9.23 18.46
C LEU A 628 -14.39 -8.27 17.48
N ASP A 629 -13.96 -8.28 16.22
CA ASP A 629 -14.54 -7.46 15.15
C ASP A 629 -15.90 -8.04 14.73
N PHE A 630 -16.98 -7.60 15.39
CA PHE A 630 -18.35 -8.04 15.11
C PHE A 630 -19.09 -7.22 14.05
N TYR A 631 -18.46 -6.17 13.51
CA TYR A 631 -19.07 -5.29 12.52
C TYR A 631 -18.36 -5.40 11.18
N GLU A 632 -19.13 -5.55 10.11
CA GLU A 632 -18.60 -5.34 8.76
C GLU A 632 -18.31 -3.84 8.60
N PRO A 633 -17.09 -3.46 8.25
CA PRO A 633 -16.75 -2.07 8.04
C PRO A 633 -17.50 -1.52 6.83
N ARG A 634 -17.88 -0.25 6.92
CA ARG A 634 -18.71 0.43 5.93
C ARG A 634 -18.14 1.79 5.60
N PRO A 635 -18.30 2.27 4.36
CA PRO A 635 -18.00 3.65 4.04
C PRO A 635 -18.91 4.56 4.87
N ALA A 636 -18.31 5.57 5.52
CA ALA A 636 -19.06 6.64 6.13
C ALA A 636 -19.91 7.33 5.06
N PHE A 637 -21.16 7.65 5.38
CA PHE A 637 -22.00 8.36 4.43
C PHE A 637 -21.50 9.79 4.30
N GLN A 638 -21.16 10.18 3.07
CA GLN A 638 -20.82 11.55 2.70
C GLN A 638 -21.88 12.06 1.71
N PRO A 639 -22.43 13.28 1.92
CA PRO A 639 -23.36 13.86 0.96
C PRO A 639 -22.66 14.07 -0.38
N SER A 640 -23.42 13.95 -1.49
CA SER A 640 -22.87 14.16 -2.83
C SER A 640 -22.24 15.55 -2.97
N HIS A 641 -21.08 15.62 -3.63
CA HIS A 641 -20.40 16.87 -4.00
C HIS A 641 -21.30 17.88 -4.74
N ALA A 642 -22.41 17.41 -5.33
CA ALA A 642 -23.41 18.25 -5.98
C ALA A 642 -23.95 19.39 -5.09
N PHE A 643 -23.95 19.22 -3.76
CA PHE A 643 -24.38 20.24 -2.79
C PHE A 643 -23.34 21.33 -2.55
N GLU A 644 -22.06 21.01 -2.73
CA GLU A 644 -20.95 21.95 -2.54
C GLU A 644 -20.62 22.72 -3.83
N GLN A 645 -20.98 22.14 -4.99
CA GLN A 645 -20.79 22.78 -6.28
C GLN A 645 -21.66 24.02 -6.45
N GLN A 646 -21.02 25.17 -6.66
CA GLN A 646 -21.71 26.42 -6.96
C GLN A 646 -22.42 26.35 -8.32
N SER A 647 -23.54 27.06 -8.45
CA SER A 647 -24.26 27.16 -9.73
C SER A 647 -23.45 27.94 -10.76
N ASP A 648 -23.64 27.62 -12.04
CA ASP A 648 -22.95 28.32 -13.15
C ASP A 648 -23.65 29.65 -13.52
N LEU A 649 -24.84 29.88 -12.95
CA LEU A 649 -25.70 31.04 -13.21
C LEU A 649 -25.05 32.39 -12.83
N PRO A 650 -24.32 32.55 -11.70
CA PRO A 650 -23.54 33.74 -11.42
C PRO A 650 -22.46 34.02 -12.46
N GLU A 651 -21.84 32.97 -13.03
CA GLU A 651 -20.84 33.14 -14.08
C GLU A 651 -21.48 33.58 -15.40
N LEU A 652 -22.63 33.00 -15.77
CA LEU A 652 -23.43 33.47 -16.89
C LEU A 652 -23.81 34.94 -16.72
N ILE A 653 -24.26 35.35 -15.53
CA ILE A 653 -24.59 36.76 -15.23
C ILE A 653 -23.35 37.65 -15.39
N ASN A 654 -22.19 37.24 -14.89
CA ASN A 654 -20.94 38.00 -15.03
C ASN A 654 -20.50 38.12 -16.50
N ARG A 655 -20.64 37.05 -17.30
CA ARG A 655 -20.39 37.08 -18.75
C ARG A 655 -21.37 38.01 -19.47
N LEU A 656 -22.66 37.98 -19.11
CA LEU A 656 -23.67 38.87 -19.71
C LEU A 656 -23.45 40.35 -19.34
N ARG A 657 -22.93 40.63 -18.13
CA ARG A 657 -22.55 41.98 -17.67
C ARG A 657 -21.29 42.54 -18.34
N THR A 658 -20.38 41.67 -18.77
CA THR A 658 -19.10 42.05 -19.42
C THR A 658 -19.17 42.02 -20.94
N SER A 659 -20.14 41.28 -21.51
CA SER A 659 -20.38 41.18 -22.95
C SER A 659 -21.13 42.38 -23.53
N ARG A 660 -21.31 42.37 -24.86
CA ARG A 660 -22.12 43.34 -25.63
C ARG A 660 -23.59 43.41 -25.18
N HIS A 661 -24.02 42.46 -24.35
CA HIS A 661 -25.38 42.35 -23.79
C HIS A 661 -25.57 43.13 -22.48
N LYS A 662 -24.54 43.84 -21.96
CA LYS A 662 -24.61 44.63 -20.72
C LYS A 662 -25.82 45.57 -20.65
N THR A 663 -26.17 46.21 -21.76
CA THR A 663 -27.29 47.15 -21.84
C THR A 663 -28.66 46.45 -21.77
N ILE A 664 -28.73 45.19 -22.23
CA ILE A 664 -29.95 44.39 -22.27
C ILE A 664 -30.29 43.82 -20.88
N VAL A 665 -29.27 43.43 -20.11
CA VAL A 665 -29.43 42.87 -18.74
C VAL A 665 -30.02 43.88 -17.77
N ASN A 666 -29.72 45.18 -17.95
CA ASN A 666 -30.18 46.26 -17.07
C ASN A 666 -31.46 46.95 -17.58
N GLN A 667 -32.00 46.56 -18.73
CA GLN A 667 -33.22 47.10 -19.30
C GLN A 667 -34.43 46.23 -18.94
N GLU A 668 -35.63 46.83 -18.93
CA GLU A 668 -36.87 46.08 -18.80
C GLU A 668 -36.98 45.01 -19.88
N ILE A 669 -37.43 43.81 -19.49
CA ILE A 669 -37.48 42.62 -20.35
C ILE A 669 -38.38 42.89 -21.55
N ARG A 670 -37.77 43.08 -22.73
CA ARG A 670 -38.46 43.11 -24.02
C ARG A 670 -38.36 41.73 -24.66
N LEU A 671 -39.46 41.25 -25.24
CA LEU A 671 -39.53 40.01 -26.03
C LEU A 671 -38.73 40.19 -27.33
N SER A 672 -37.41 40.00 -27.24
CA SER A 672 -36.49 39.97 -28.37
C SER A 672 -35.87 38.57 -28.50
N PRO A 673 -35.47 38.14 -29.71
CA PRO A 673 -34.82 36.84 -29.91
C PRO A 673 -33.58 36.63 -29.01
N VAL A 674 -32.82 37.71 -28.75
CA VAL A 674 -31.64 37.68 -27.88
C VAL A 674 -32.02 37.50 -26.41
N THR A 675 -33.07 38.18 -25.94
CA THR A 675 -33.59 38.02 -24.57
C THR A 675 -34.08 36.59 -24.34
N LEU A 676 -34.78 36.01 -25.33
CA LEU A 676 -35.24 34.63 -25.25
C LEU A 676 -34.07 33.65 -25.19
N GLN A 677 -33.03 33.84 -26.01
CA GLN A 677 -31.83 32.99 -25.97
C GLN A 677 -31.14 33.03 -24.60
N ILE A 678 -30.99 34.22 -24.01
CA ILE A 678 -30.42 34.36 -22.65
C ILE A 678 -31.27 33.60 -21.61
N LEU A 679 -32.60 33.70 -21.70
CA LEU A 679 -33.51 32.98 -20.81
C LEU A 679 -33.48 31.47 -21.04
N THR A 680 -33.34 31.01 -22.28
CA THR A 680 -33.17 29.59 -22.61
C THR A 680 -31.85 29.05 -22.06
N ASP A 681 -30.75 29.79 -22.21
CA ASP A 681 -29.45 29.41 -21.66
C ASP A 681 -29.49 29.35 -20.13
N ALA A 682 -30.12 30.34 -19.48
CA ALA A 682 -30.31 30.35 -18.03
C ALA A 682 -31.22 29.20 -17.56
N HIS A 683 -32.30 28.91 -18.30
CA HIS A 683 -33.20 27.79 -17.99
C HIS A 683 -32.51 26.43 -18.18
N ARG A 684 -31.63 26.29 -19.18
CA ARG A 684 -30.85 25.08 -19.39
C ARG A 684 -29.90 24.82 -18.21
N ILE A 685 -29.16 25.84 -17.79
CA ILE A 685 -28.26 25.75 -16.62
C ILE A 685 -29.06 25.43 -15.36
N LEU A 686 -30.16 26.15 -15.10
CA LEU A 686 -30.98 25.92 -13.92
C LEU A 686 -31.64 24.52 -13.95
N GLY A 687 -32.08 24.07 -15.13
CA GLY A 687 -32.65 22.73 -15.33
C GLY A 687 -31.63 21.64 -15.03
N GLU A 688 -30.38 21.82 -15.46
CA GLU A 688 -29.28 20.90 -15.16
C GLU A 688 -28.91 20.90 -13.68
N ASP A 689 -28.75 22.08 -13.06
CA ASP A 689 -28.44 22.21 -11.63
C ASP A 689 -29.56 21.62 -10.75
N THR A 690 -30.82 21.90 -11.08
CA THR A 690 -31.98 21.34 -10.33
C THR A 690 -32.12 19.83 -10.52
N TYR A 691 -31.82 19.31 -11.71
CA TYR A 691 -31.78 17.87 -11.95
C TYR A 691 -30.66 17.18 -11.15
N ARG A 692 -29.46 17.77 -11.14
CA ARG A 692 -28.31 17.29 -10.37
C ARG A 692 -28.61 17.26 -8.88
N LEU A 693 -29.10 18.38 -8.33
CA LEU A 693 -29.50 18.47 -6.92
C LEU A 693 -30.66 17.53 -6.60
N GLY A 694 -31.66 17.42 -7.47
CA GLY A 694 -32.79 16.51 -7.29
C GLY A 694 -32.35 15.05 -7.20
N THR A 695 -31.37 14.65 -8.02
CA THR A 695 -30.77 13.30 -8.00
C THR A 695 -29.99 13.06 -6.70
N ALA A 696 -29.15 14.03 -6.29
CA ALA A 696 -28.40 13.96 -5.05
C ALA A 696 -29.31 13.90 -3.80
N VAL A 697 -30.41 14.67 -3.78
CA VAL A 697 -31.41 14.61 -2.71
C VAL A 697 -32.12 13.26 -2.69
N ALA A 698 -32.48 12.70 -3.86
CA ALA A 698 -33.10 11.38 -3.94
C ALA A 698 -32.15 10.27 -3.43
N GLU A 699 -30.85 10.40 -3.68
CA GLU A 699 -29.82 9.51 -3.14
C GLU A 699 -29.72 9.61 -1.61
N ILE A 700 -29.73 10.82 -1.03
CA ILE A 700 -29.80 11.01 0.42
C ILE A 700 -31.03 10.30 1.00
N PHE A 701 -32.22 10.49 0.41
CA PHE A 701 -33.43 9.84 0.91
C PHE A 701 -33.34 8.32 0.89
N ARG A 702 -32.83 7.74 -0.21
CA ARG A 702 -32.58 6.29 -0.31
C ARG A 702 -31.59 5.84 0.75
N ARG A 703 -30.49 6.57 0.93
CA ARG A 703 -29.45 6.22 1.89
C ARG A 703 -29.93 6.37 3.34
N CYS A 704 -30.73 7.37 3.67
CA CYS A 704 -31.36 7.49 4.99
C CYS A 704 -32.26 6.29 5.29
N ALA A 705 -33.01 5.80 4.31
CA ALA A 705 -33.80 4.56 4.48
C ALA A 705 -32.89 3.35 4.71
N THR A 706 -31.84 3.20 3.92
CA THR A 706 -30.85 2.13 4.11
C THR A 706 -30.17 2.23 5.49
N LEU A 707 -29.76 3.41 5.94
CA LEU A 707 -29.13 3.63 7.25
C LEU A 707 -30.04 3.21 8.41
N GLN A 708 -31.36 3.39 8.29
CA GLN A 708 -32.31 2.91 9.29
C GLN A 708 -32.34 1.38 9.36
N ASP A 709 -32.34 0.70 8.21
CA ASP A 709 -32.30 -0.76 8.15
C ASP A 709 -30.95 -1.30 8.65
N GLU A 710 -29.85 -0.64 8.29
CA GLU A 710 -28.52 -0.95 8.78
C GLU A 710 -28.41 -0.81 10.31
N LEU A 711 -28.98 0.26 10.89
CA LEU A 711 -29.02 0.44 12.35
C LEU A 711 -29.82 -0.68 13.04
N ARG A 712 -30.93 -1.13 12.43
CA ARG A 712 -31.70 -2.26 12.97
C ARG A 712 -30.85 -3.53 12.98
N ASP A 713 -30.06 -3.77 11.95
CA ASP A 713 -29.18 -4.94 11.90
C ASP A 713 -28.02 -4.85 12.90
N GLN A 714 -27.47 -3.66 13.12
CA GLN A 714 -26.49 -3.43 14.19
C GLN A 714 -27.06 -3.74 15.58
N ILE A 715 -28.30 -3.31 15.84
CA ILE A 715 -28.97 -3.62 17.11
C ILE A 715 -29.16 -5.14 17.27
N LYS A 716 -29.51 -5.86 16.19
CA LYS A 716 -29.61 -7.33 16.22
C LYS A 716 -28.25 -7.97 16.53
N LYS A 717 -27.18 -7.61 15.81
CA LYS A 717 -25.82 -8.13 16.05
C LYS A 717 -25.33 -7.81 17.47
N ALA A 718 -25.60 -6.60 17.98
CA ALA A 718 -25.27 -6.22 19.35
C ALA A 718 -26.02 -7.06 20.39
N ASN A 719 -27.29 -7.39 20.14
CA ASN A 719 -28.05 -8.29 21.00
C ASN A 719 -27.49 -9.73 20.95
N GLU A 720 -27.09 -10.24 19.79
CA GLU A 720 -26.43 -11.56 19.68
C GLU A 720 -25.11 -11.60 20.46
N VAL A 721 -24.32 -10.53 20.41
CA VAL A 721 -23.07 -10.42 21.20
C VAL A 721 -23.39 -10.36 22.69
N LYS A 722 -24.41 -9.58 23.07
CA LYS A 722 -24.87 -9.53 24.46
C LYS A 722 -25.27 -10.93 24.95
N GLU A 723 -26.03 -11.70 24.17
CA GLU A 723 -26.38 -13.08 24.50
C GLU A 723 -25.14 -13.99 24.62
N LYS A 724 -24.15 -13.85 23.73
CA LYS A 724 -22.88 -14.59 23.85
C LYS A 724 -22.12 -14.22 25.12
N ILE A 725 -22.07 -12.94 25.48
CA ILE A 725 -21.44 -12.46 26.72
C ILE A 725 -22.21 -12.97 27.94
N GLU A 726 -23.55 -12.94 27.93
CA GLU A 726 -24.38 -13.44 29.03
C GLU A 726 -24.21 -14.96 29.23
N LYS A 727 -24.01 -15.73 28.16
CA LYS A 727 -23.63 -17.16 28.20
C LYS A 727 -22.25 -17.40 28.82
N ILE A 728 -21.25 -16.60 28.45
CA ILE A 728 -19.88 -16.71 28.98
C ILE A 728 -19.85 -16.32 30.46
N ALA A 729 -20.45 -15.16 30.79
CA ALA A 729 -20.52 -14.62 32.14
C ALA A 729 -21.47 -15.39 33.07
N GLY A 730 -22.27 -16.32 32.53
CA GLY A 730 -23.21 -17.14 33.32
C GLY A 730 -24.40 -16.38 33.89
N ASN A 731 -24.80 -15.26 33.27
CA ASN A 731 -25.93 -14.44 33.74
C ASN A 731 -27.27 -14.85 33.11
N ASP A 732 -27.27 -15.87 32.24
CA ASP A 732 -28.47 -16.50 31.70
C ASP A 732 -29.25 -17.23 32.81
N LYS A 733 -30.33 -16.61 33.27
CA LYS A 733 -31.19 -17.15 34.34
C LYS A 733 -32.02 -18.36 33.93
N ASP A 734 -32.09 -18.68 32.63
CA ASP A 734 -33.03 -19.64 32.05
C ASP A 734 -32.34 -20.90 31.46
N GLY A 735 -31.01 -21.02 31.56
CA GLY A 735 -30.24 -22.17 31.06
C GLY A 735 -29.80 -23.12 32.17
N ASP A 736 -30.25 -24.37 32.12
CA ASP A 736 -29.94 -25.45 33.08
C ASP A 736 -28.48 -26.01 32.93
N GLY A 737 -27.53 -25.18 32.49
CA GLY A 737 -26.15 -25.56 32.17
C GLY A 737 -25.08 -24.78 32.95
N GLU A 738 -23.97 -25.44 33.30
CA GLU A 738 -22.77 -24.78 33.86
C GLU A 738 -22.27 -23.66 32.94
N SER A 739 -22.07 -22.45 33.49
CA SER A 739 -21.44 -21.30 32.82
C SER A 739 -20.04 -21.63 32.31
N ASP A 740 -19.66 -21.09 31.16
CA ASP A 740 -18.34 -21.32 30.57
C ASP A 740 -17.21 -20.74 31.43
N ASP A 741 -17.41 -19.62 32.14
CA ASP A 741 -16.43 -19.10 33.12
C ASP A 741 -16.11 -20.13 34.20
N VAL A 742 -17.14 -20.79 34.76
CA VAL A 742 -16.98 -21.85 35.76
C VAL A 742 -16.24 -23.05 35.18
N ARG A 743 -16.48 -23.37 33.90
CA ARG A 743 -15.75 -24.43 33.19
C ARG A 743 -14.29 -24.06 32.97
N PHE A 744 -13.99 -22.81 32.62
CA PHE A 744 -12.63 -22.33 32.42
C PHE A 744 -11.84 -22.30 33.73
N GLU A 745 -12.42 -21.78 34.81
CA GLU A 745 -11.79 -21.82 36.14
C GLU A 745 -11.47 -23.26 36.57
N ARG A 746 -12.40 -24.19 36.38
CA ARG A 746 -12.16 -25.62 36.65
C ARG A 746 -11.02 -26.20 35.80
N ARG A 747 -10.94 -25.83 34.51
CA ARG A 747 -9.86 -26.27 33.62
C ARG A 747 -8.50 -25.70 34.06
N ILE A 748 -8.45 -24.43 34.44
CA ILE A 748 -7.23 -23.76 34.92
C ILE A 748 -6.77 -24.41 36.23
N ALA A 749 -7.67 -24.58 37.19
CA ALA A 749 -7.36 -25.28 38.44
C ALA A 749 -6.82 -26.70 38.19
N GLY A 750 -7.46 -27.46 37.29
CA GLY A 750 -7.00 -28.78 36.89
C GLY A 750 -5.66 -28.78 36.13
N ALA A 751 -5.33 -27.71 35.40
CA ALA A 751 -4.02 -27.54 34.77
C ALA A 751 -2.93 -27.23 35.81
N GLN A 752 -3.21 -26.32 36.76
CA GLN A 752 -2.30 -26.01 37.86
C GLN A 752 -2.00 -27.24 38.73
N GLU A 753 -3.02 -28.04 39.04
CA GLU A 753 -2.84 -29.28 39.81
C GLU A 753 -2.01 -30.33 39.03
N ARG A 754 -2.26 -30.46 37.72
CA ARG A 754 -1.44 -31.32 36.85
C ARG A 754 0.01 -30.84 36.76
N GLN A 755 0.24 -29.53 36.62
CA GLN A 755 1.58 -28.95 36.59
C GLN A 755 2.32 -29.19 37.91
N LYS A 756 1.66 -29.00 39.05
CA LYS A 756 2.22 -29.32 40.36
C LYS A 756 2.62 -30.78 40.46
N ARG A 757 1.73 -31.70 40.05
CA ARG A 757 2.00 -33.15 40.05
C ARG A 757 3.14 -33.54 39.10
N LEU A 758 3.22 -32.92 37.92
CA LEU A 758 4.30 -33.15 36.96
C LEU A 758 5.62 -32.64 37.51
N ASN A 759 5.63 -31.47 38.15
CA ASN A 759 6.83 -30.92 38.76
C ASN A 759 7.35 -31.80 39.91
N GLU A 760 6.45 -32.31 40.77
CA GLU A 760 6.80 -33.30 41.79
C GLU A 760 7.39 -34.59 41.20
N ARG A 761 6.85 -35.07 40.06
CA ARG A 761 7.42 -36.22 39.33
C ARG A 761 8.77 -35.91 38.71
N LEU A 762 8.93 -34.73 38.10
CA LEU A 762 10.20 -34.29 37.51
C LEU A 762 11.27 -34.18 38.59
N GLU A 763 10.94 -33.61 39.75
CA GLU A 763 11.84 -33.61 40.91
C GLU A 763 12.15 -35.04 41.39
N GLY A 764 11.17 -35.93 41.42
CA GLY A 764 11.36 -37.35 41.77
C GLY A 764 12.31 -38.06 40.82
N VAL A 765 12.15 -37.85 39.51
CA VAL A 765 13.05 -38.40 38.48
C VAL A 765 14.43 -37.75 38.56
N ARG A 766 14.53 -36.44 38.75
CA ARG A 766 15.81 -35.74 38.96
C ARG A 766 16.54 -36.30 40.19
N LYS A 767 15.83 -36.55 41.30
CA LYS A 767 16.37 -37.19 42.51
C LYS A 767 16.79 -38.64 42.25
N TYR A 768 16.10 -39.37 41.38
CA TYR A 768 16.47 -40.74 41.01
C TYR A 768 17.70 -40.78 40.10
N VAL A 769 17.73 -39.95 39.04
CA VAL A 769 18.85 -39.83 38.09
C VAL A 769 20.11 -39.33 38.79
N SER A 770 19.99 -38.34 39.68
CA SER A 770 21.13 -37.88 40.50
C SER A 770 21.66 -38.95 41.46
N LYS A 771 20.82 -39.88 41.94
CA LYS A 771 21.27 -41.04 42.75
C LYS A 771 21.89 -42.16 41.92
N ALA A 772 21.48 -42.30 40.65
CA ALA A 772 22.01 -43.32 39.73
C ALA A 772 23.33 -42.89 39.06
N ALA A 773 23.59 -41.58 38.96
CA ALA A 773 24.85 -41.05 38.46
C ALA A 773 25.96 -41.18 39.52
N THR A 774 26.85 -42.16 39.36
CA THR A 774 28.04 -42.37 40.22
C THR A 774 29.20 -41.42 39.93
N ARG A 775 28.95 -40.29 39.25
CA ARG A 775 29.97 -39.32 38.83
C ARG A 775 30.30 -38.37 39.98
N GLU A 776 31.59 -38.07 40.17
CA GLU A 776 32.04 -37.14 41.20
C GLU A 776 31.43 -35.74 41.02
N LEU A 777 30.99 -35.13 42.11
CA LEU A 777 30.30 -33.84 42.15
C LEU A 777 31.14 -32.72 41.50
N SER A 778 30.53 -32.00 40.55
CA SER A 778 31.13 -30.87 39.84
C SER A 778 31.37 -29.67 40.78
N ALA A 779 32.34 -28.80 40.46
CA ALA A 779 32.63 -27.60 41.25
C ALA A 779 31.41 -26.68 41.43
N LYS A 780 30.55 -26.57 40.40
CA LYS A 780 29.28 -25.83 40.48
C LYS A 780 28.25 -26.51 41.38
N GLU A 781 28.21 -27.84 41.40
CA GLU A 781 27.32 -28.60 42.29
C GLU A 781 27.78 -28.51 43.74
N ARG A 782 29.09 -28.49 44.01
CA ARG A 782 29.64 -28.25 45.35
C ARG A 782 29.29 -26.84 45.84
N ALA A 783 29.43 -25.83 44.99
CA ALA A 783 29.03 -24.47 45.30
C ALA A 783 27.52 -24.37 45.59
N PHE A 784 26.68 -25.04 44.79
CA PHE A 784 25.24 -25.10 45.03
C PHE A 784 24.90 -25.85 46.33
N VAL A 785 25.60 -26.95 46.64
CA VAL A 785 25.42 -27.66 47.92
C VAL A 785 25.88 -26.80 49.10
N GLU A 786 26.93 -26.00 48.97
CA GLU A 786 27.35 -25.02 49.98
C GLU A 786 26.32 -23.90 50.14
N GLU A 787 25.75 -23.39 49.04
CA GLU A 787 24.69 -22.40 49.07
C GLU A 787 23.41 -22.95 49.73
N VAL A 788 22.99 -24.15 49.35
CA VAL A 788 21.83 -24.85 49.93
C VAL A 788 22.08 -25.15 51.41
N LYS A 789 23.29 -25.59 51.80
CA LYS A 789 23.66 -25.74 53.21
C LYS A 789 23.69 -24.40 53.94
N SER A 790 24.12 -23.32 53.29
CA SER A 790 24.09 -21.98 53.89
C SER A 790 22.65 -21.51 54.10
N MET A 791 21.75 -21.78 53.15
CA MET A 791 20.31 -21.50 53.25
C MET A 791 19.65 -22.40 54.31
N GLU A 792 19.98 -23.68 54.35
CA GLU A 792 19.51 -24.63 55.35
C GLU A 792 19.97 -24.22 56.75
N VAL A 793 21.21 -23.79 56.92
CA VAL A 793 21.73 -23.23 58.19
C VAL A 793 21.07 -21.88 58.52
N SER A 794 20.69 -21.11 57.51
CA SER A 794 19.96 -19.83 57.67
C SER A 794 18.49 -20.06 58.07
N VAL A 795 17.85 -21.14 57.61
CA VAL A 795 16.42 -21.42 57.80
C VAL A 795 16.15 -22.42 58.94
N LEU A 796 16.88 -23.55 58.99
CA LEU A 796 16.70 -24.67 59.92
C LEU A 796 17.73 -24.66 61.08
N GLY A 797 18.99 -24.29 60.82
CA GLY A 797 20.09 -24.25 61.78
C GLY A 797 20.72 -25.63 62.07
N SER A 798 22.05 -25.67 62.27
CA SER A 798 22.80 -26.90 62.61
C SER A 798 22.56 -27.34 64.06
N SER A 799 22.39 -28.65 64.27
CA SER A 799 22.09 -29.28 65.57
C SER A 799 23.30 -29.61 66.45
N GLU A 800 24.44 -28.92 66.27
CA GLU A 800 25.62 -29.14 67.11
C GLU A 800 26.13 -27.84 67.73
N ASP A 801 26.36 -27.92 69.04
CA ASP A 801 26.80 -26.86 69.94
C ASP A 801 28.11 -26.21 69.47
N SER A 802 28.04 -24.94 69.11
CA SER A 802 29.21 -24.05 69.00
C SER A 802 28.84 -22.60 69.33
N PRO A 803 29.71 -21.85 70.03
CA PRO A 803 29.32 -20.64 70.75
C PRO A 803 29.30 -19.42 69.84
N GLY A 804 28.10 -19.07 69.33
CA GLY A 804 27.86 -17.87 68.53
C GLY A 804 26.65 -17.09 69.04
N ALA A 805 26.75 -16.45 70.20
CA ALA A 805 25.64 -15.82 70.93
C ALA A 805 24.87 -14.70 70.18
N LYS A 806 25.33 -14.25 69.00
CA LYS A 806 24.65 -13.19 68.21
C LYS A 806 23.71 -13.71 67.11
N GLN A 807 23.96 -14.90 66.52
CA GLN A 807 23.07 -15.46 65.49
C GLN A 807 21.89 -16.24 66.07
N GLN A 808 22.00 -16.74 67.31
CA GLN A 808 20.90 -17.44 67.99
C GLN A 808 19.75 -16.48 68.39
N GLN A 809 20.05 -15.20 68.67
CA GLN A 809 19.05 -14.17 68.95
C GLN A 809 18.21 -13.79 67.72
N GLN A 810 18.82 -13.65 66.54
CA GLN A 810 18.11 -13.32 65.29
C GLN A 810 17.20 -14.47 64.81
N ARG A 811 17.60 -15.73 65.07
CA ARG A 811 16.81 -16.93 64.76
C ARG A 811 15.59 -17.11 65.65
N GLN A 812 15.78 -16.93 66.96
CA GLN A 812 14.63 -16.85 67.88
C GLN A 812 13.72 -15.69 67.47
N GLN A 813 14.25 -14.56 67.00
CA GLN A 813 13.43 -13.45 66.51
C GLN A 813 12.63 -13.79 65.26
N LEU A 814 13.14 -14.51 64.25
CA LEU A 814 12.37 -14.84 63.04
C LEU A 814 11.27 -15.88 63.29
N LYS A 815 11.57 -16.96 64.02
CA LYS A 815 10.55 -17.94 64.42
C LYS A 815 9.54 -17.31 65.39
N LYS A 816 9.98 -16.52 66.38
CA LYS A 816 9.08 -15.75 67.25
C LYS A 816 8.25 -14.76 66.45
N ARG A 817 8.80 -14.03 65.48
CA ARG A 817 8.03 -13.13 64.61
C ARG A 817 6.97 -13.87 63.82
N PHE A 818 7.26 -15.06 63.29
CA PHE A 818 6.26 -15.86 62.58
C PHE A 818 5.15 -16.34 63.53
N GLU A 819 5.51 -16.81 64.72
CA GLU A 819 4.55 -17.19 65.76
C GLU A 819 3.75 -15.99 66.27
N ASP A 820 4.39 -14.84 66.45
CA ASP A 820 3.78 -13.57 66.85
C ASP A 820 2.81 -13.08 65.77
N VAL A 821 3.17 -13.14 64.48
CA VAL A 821 2.28 -12.81 63.36
C VAL A 821 1.11 -13.77 63.27
N ARG A 822 1.32 -15.07 63.51
CA ARG A 822 0.23 -16.05 63.56
C ARG A 822 -0.71 -15.74 64.72
N ARG A 823 -0.17 -15.40 65.90
CA ARG A 823 -0.95 -15.00 67.06
C ARG A 823 -1.71 -13.69 66.80
N LEU A 824 -1.07 -12.71 66.18
CA LEU A 824 -1.69 -11.43 65.79
C LEU A 824 -2.82 -11.64 64.78
N ARG A 825 -2.63 -12.52 63.79
CA ARG A 825 -3.68 -12.91 62.85
C ARG A 825 -4.87 -13.51 63.61
N ASP A 826 -4.62 -14.45 64.51
CA ASP A 826 -5.68 -15.12 65.26
C ASP A 826 -6.40 -14.16 66.23
N GLU A 827 -5.66 -13.23 66.86
CA GLU A 827 -6.19 -12.13 67.67
C GLU A 827 -7.03 -11.16 66.83
N LEU A 828 -6.55 -10.73 65.66
CA LEU A 828 -7.26 -9.83 64.73
C LEU A 828 -8.52 -10.48 64.18
N VAL A 829 -8.47 -11.77 63.83
CA VAL A 829 -9.66 -12.52 63.39
C VAL A 829 -10.67 -12.60 64.53
N ALA A 830 -10.24 -12.90 65.76
CA ALA A 830 -11.11 -12.93 66.92
C ALA A 830 -11.66 -11.54 67.32
N GLU A 831 -10.91 -10.46 67.09
CA GLU A 831 -11.34 -9.09 67.31
C GLU A 831 -12.36 -8.65 66.26
N VAL A 832 -12.14 -8.99 64.98
CA VAL A 832 -13.10 -8.75 63.89
C VAL A 832 -14.40 -9.54 64.13
N GLU A 833 -14.30 -10.80 64.58
CA GLU A 833 -15.48 -11.59 64.97
C GLU A 833 -16.21 -11.00 66.19
N ARG A 834 -15.48 -10.41 67.16
CA ARG A 834 -16.09 -9.70 68.30
C ARG A 834 -16.78 -8.40 67.89
N VAL A 835 -16.19 -7.63 66.98
CA VAL A 835 -16.78 -6.39 66.44
C VAL A 835 -17.99 -6.69 65.55
N GLN A 836 -18.02 -7.86 64.90
CA GLN A 836 -19.16 -8.31 64.08
C GLN A 836 -20.30 -8.94 64.89
N LYS A 837 -20.07 -9.39 66.15
CA LYS A 837 -21.14 -9.88 67.02
C LYS A 837 -21.91 -8.68 67.64
N PRO A 838 -23.20 -8.50 67.33
CA PRO A 838 -23.97 -7.40 67.89
C PRO A 838 -24.31 -7.73 69.35
N GLU A 839 -23.83 -6.94 70.31
CA GLU A 839 -24.32 -7.03 71.70
C GLU A 839 -25.78 -6.59 71.76
N GLY A 840 -26.68 -7.57 71.92
CA GLY A 840 -28.04 -7.35 72.39
C GLY A 840 -28.05 -7.15 73.90
N GLY A 841 -28.56 -6.01 74.36
CA GLY A 841 -28.74 -5.69 75.78
C GLY A 841 -29.44 -4.33 75.98
N GLU A 842 -30.29 -4.24 76.99
CA GLU A 842 -31.36 -3.26 77.17
C GLU A 842 -30.97 -1.79 77.42
N ARG A 843 -31.88 -0.91 76.98
CA ARG A 843 -32.13 0.50 77.36
C ARG A 843 -31.35 1.10 78.55
N ALA A 844 -30.62 2.18 78.28
CA ALA A 844 -30.83 3.49 78.93
C ALA A 844 -30.04 4.60 78.20
N ALA A 845 -30.77 5.59 77.67
CA ALA A 845 -30.23 6.84 77.12
C ALA A 845 -29.59 7.65 78.27
N SER A 846 -28.36 8.17 78.22
CA SER A 846 -27.81 9.28 77.40
C SER A 846 -26.68 9.95 78.24
N PRO A 847 -25.91 10.99 77.81
CA PRO A 847 -25.59 11.49 76.46
C PRO A 847 -24.07 11.83 76.22
N SER A 848 -23.76 12.11 74.94
CA SER A 848 -22.67 13.01 74.43
C SER A 848 -21.26 12.40 74.30
N LYS A 849 -20.48 12.51 73.21
CA LYS A 849 -20.50 13.33 71.97
C LYS A 849 -19.76 12.57 70.84
N ALA A 850 -20.40 12.43 69.68
CA ALA A 850 -19.77 12.49 68.35
C ALA A 850 -20.87 12.25 67.31
N SER A 851 -21.31 13.31 66.66
CA SER A 851 -22.30 13.29 65.59
C SER A 851 -21.69 12.72 64.31
N GLU A 852 -21.91 11.43 64.04
CA GLU A 852 -21.74 10.88 62.70
C GLU A 852 -22.90 11.35 61.80
N LEU A 853 -22.55 12.19 60.82
CA LEU A 853 -23.41 12.58 59.71
C LEU A 853 -23.80 11.33 58.90
N LYS A 854 -25.04 10.88 59.01
CA LYS A 854 -25.63 9.89 58.09
C LYS A 854 -25.70 10.50 56.69
N ILE A 855 -24.68 10.28 55.88
CA ILE A 855 -24.71 10.58 54.44
C ILE A 855 -25.84 9.75 53.80
N PRO A 856 -26.78 10.38 53.06
CA PRO A 856 -27.84 9.69 52.33
C PRO A 856 -27.30 8.55 51.47
N THR A 857 -28.00 7.42 51.47
CA THR A 857 -27.59 6.19 50.76
C THR A 857 -27.46 6.41 49.25
N GLU A 858 -28.23 7.33 48.68
CA GLU A 858 -28.15 7.72 47.27
C GLU A 858 -26.85 8.47 46.95
N ILE A 859 -26.43 9.43 47.78
CA ILE A 859 -25.15 10.14 47.63
C ILE A 859 -24.00 9.16 47.81
N ARG A 860 -24.13 8.20 48.74
CA ARG A 860 -23.13 7.14 48.91
C ARG A 860 -23.04 6.26 47.67
N ARG A 861 -24.16 5.82 47.09
CA ARG A 861 -24.17 5.03 45.85
C ARG A 861 -23.60 5.79 44.65
N ALA A 862 -23.99 7.05 44.48
CA ALA A 862 -23.47 7.90 43.40
C ALA A 862 -21.96 8.14 43.54
N LYS A 863 -21.48 8.40 44.77
CA LYS A 863 -20.05 8.52 45.06
C LYS A 863 -19.31 7.21 44.90
N LEU A 864 -19.93 6.07 45.23
CA LEU A 864 -19.33 4.76 45.07
C LEU A 864 -19.26 4.36 43.59
N GLN A 865 -20.27 4.68 42.77
CA GLN A 865 -20.21 4.58 41.31
C GLN A 865 -19.12 5.48 40.73
N GLN A 866 -18.99 6.72 41.22
CA GLN A 866 -17.90 7.62 40.81
C GLN A 866 -16.53 7.07 41.21
N VAL A 867 -16.40 6.47 42.39
CA VAL A 867 -15.15 5.83 42.83
C VAL A 867 -14.87 4.59 42.00
N MET A 868 -15.87 3.76 41.69
CA MET A 868 -15.68 2.59 40.84
C MET A 868 -15.29 2.98 39.41
N SER A 869 -15.84 4.05 38.84
CA SER A 869 -15.44 4.52 37.52
C SER A 869 -14.05 5.14 37.50
N LEU A 870 -13.63 5.80 38.59
CA LEU A 870 -12.25 6.24 38.76
C LEU A 870 -11.31 5.04 38.94
N LEU A 871 -11.70 4.04 39.70
CA LEU A 871 -10.90 2.84 39.93
C LEU A 871 -10.72 2.05 38.64
N SER A 872 -11.78 1.85 37.85
CA SER A 872 -11.68 1.18 36.54
C SER A 872 -10.78 1.95 35.57
N ARG A 873 -10.81 3.30 35.64
CA ARG A 873 -9.92 4.14 34.85
C ARG A 873 -8.46 4.01 35.27
N GLU A 874 -8.17 4.06 36.57
CA GLU A 874 -6.82 3.89 37.09
C GLU A 874 -6.28 2.49 36.78
N THR A 875 -7.10 1.43 36.92
CA THR A 875 -6.72 0.08 36.51
C THR A 875 -6.37 0.01 35.03
N ALA A 876 -7.19 0.59 34.15
CA ALA A 876 -6.91 0.62 32.71
C ALA A 876 -5.63 1.42 32.37
N LEU A 877 -5.36 2.52 33.09
CA LEU A 877 -4.12 3.29 32.93
C LEU A 877 -2.90 2.48 33.39
N VAL A 878 -3.01 1.77 34.51
CA VAL A 878 -1.94 0.90 35.01
C VAL A 878 -1.67 -0.21 34.00
N GLU A 879 -2.69 -0.89 33.48
CA GLU A 879 -2.54 -1.94 32.45
C GLU A 879 -1.94 -1.40 31.13
N ALA A 880 -2.35 -0.21 30.68
CA ALA A 880 -1.78 0.43 29.51
C ALA A 880 -0.31 0.83 29.72
N VAL A 881 0.04 1.28 30.93
CA VAL A 881 1.42 1.62 31.28
C VAL A 881 2.27 0.36 31.43
N THR A 882 1.78 -0.71 32.07
CA THR A 882 2.50 -1.98 32.20
C THR A 882 2.73 -2.61 30.85
N SER A 883 1.72 -2.69 29.99
CA SER A 883 1.88 -3.20 28.62
C SER A 883 2.84 -2.35 27.78
N ARG A 884 2.85 -1.03 27.96
CA ARG A 884 3.85 -0.16 27.32
C ARG A 884 5.27 -0.39 27.86
N LEU A 885 5.41 -0.66 29.16
CA LEU A 885 6.69 -0.97 29.80
C LEU A 885 7.22 -2.33 29.33
N GLU A 886 6.35 -3.33 29.19
CA GLU A 886 6.67 -4.65 28.66
C GLU A 886 7.13 -4.57 27.20
N ARG A 887 6.43 -3.79 26.36
CA ARG A 887 6.84 -3.53 24.96
C ARG A 887 8.15 -2.75 24.80
N LEU A 888 8.60 -2.04 25.84
CA LEU A 888 9.88 -1.32 25.85
C LEU A 888 11.03 -2.18 26.40
N GLN A 889 10.73 -3.29 27.08
CA GLN A 889 11.73 -4.23 27.60
C GLN A 889 12.10 -5.33 26.59
N THR A 890 11.26 -5.57 25.58
CA THR A 890 11.55 -6.38 24.39
C THR A 890 12.08 -5.50 23.28
#